data_AF-A0A534KAA1-F1
#
_entry.id   AF-A0A534KAA1-F1
#
_cell.length_a   1.000
_cell.length_b   1.000
_cell.length_c   1.000
_cell.angle_alpha   90.00
_cell.angle_beta   90.00
_cell.angle_gamma   90.00
#
_symmetry.space_group_name_H-M   'P 1'
#
loop_
_entity.id
_entity.type
_entity.pdbx_description
1 polymer ?
#
loop_
_entity_poly.entity_id
_entity_poly.type
_entity_poly.pdbx_seq_one_letter_code
_entity_poly.pdbx_strand_id
1 'polypeptide(L)'
;MRVAVVFKDRCQPKRCHLECIAFCPPQRTGTEVIWIDPETTKAAISEETCISCGICLPAGVPISTDSGVVPIERMTAGIRVLTHEGRYREVTGVQTRMYDGPMYRIRVTGQPDPLEVTEEHPILAVIRRPIKGGRRLEKASGILRWVRPTELKAGDYLVKPRRREGIPQDSWDVPIPMVLRGGRYPEWSEQLISLPMTPELGRLVGYYLSEGSADDRRLVFSFHEKEQNYRNDVRRIVHRIFGLQGYEAKNTGLGRSVRYDSAVLARVFGSLGRKCDLKHVPPAFMGASNAVQGELIRGLWRGDGHRQFRGNYFGVVTTSPHLAYQVQEILGGLGIAASVTTSSPPGKRRAYHVHVTAEFSQRMAALLQVKFSDSRNRTASHYLVDSDFVYAPIRGIEIRNVEKLQVFNLEVEQDQTYTAAGQVVHNCVKKCPFDAIRIIGLPEALKEDLVHQYGKNAFRLFRLPVPKKGEVIGLLGPNGIGKTTCVGLLSGEIAPNLGHYRRKKAYWEEVLDYFAGTELHDYLEKIANKRLTTAIKPQYVDKLSKVYSGRVRDLLTKIDRRGRLPELSESLELDSFLDRDISQLSGGELQRMAIAATMLKDADIYFFDEPSSYLDIYQRLRVAKVIQSLSKEKYVVVVEHDLAVLDFLADTVFLMYGEEGAYGIIAQPRPVRTAINVYLGGYLKEENIRFRDREIRFDTRPPRGDWKAETLVTFDELTKRFEDFELTVRPGRLRKGEVVGVVGPNATGKTTFVKMLAGQETPTTGSVAGKWQVSYKPQYLESAYEGTVGELLRNTVGKKAESGYFDSEILQPLRLKGMAERDVSTLSGGELQRVAIALCLGRDADIYLIDEPSAYLDSNQRMEAARTIRRVMEKEARTGLIVDHDVYFIDMVSDSLMVFSGDPGRHGLGEGPFPMREGMNAFLKMVGISFRRDADTNRPRINKLDSRLDRQQKSAGEYYYAIEEAA
;
A
#
# COMPACT_ATOMS: atom_id res chain seq x y z
N MET A 1 2.01 -23.77 -8.50
CA MET A 1 2.35 -23.47 -9.91
C MET A 1 2.96 -22.08 -10.04
N ARG A 2 3.70 -21.79 -11.13
CA ARG A 2 4.27 -20.46 -11.39
C ARG A 2 3.59 -19.84 -12.59
N VAL A 3 3.22 -18.58 -12.46
CA VAL A 3 2.60 -17.78 -13.53
C VAL A 3 3.57 -16.66 -13.87
N ALA A 4 4.19 -16.72 -15.04
CA ALA A 4 5.00 -15.64 -15.57
C ALA A 4 4.13 -14.78 -16.49
N VAL A 5 4.07 -13.48 -16.24
CA VAL A 5 3.27 -12.52 -16.99
C VAL A 5 4.18 -11.45 -17.57
N VAL A 6 3.96 -11.11 -18.83
CA VAL A 6 4.65 -10.02 -19.52
C VAL A 6 3.64 -8.95 -19.95
N PHE A 7 3.75 -7.78 -19.34
CA PHE A 7 3.00 -6.58 -19.71
C PHE A 7 3.59 -6.00 -21.00
N LYS A 8 2.96 -6.33 -22.14
CA LYS A 8 3.48 -6.02 -23.48
C LYS A 8 3.60 -4.52 -23.75
N ASP A 9 2.72 -3.71 -23.16
CA ASP A 9 2.70 -2.25 -23.17
C ASP A 9 3.93 -1.65 -22.47
N ARG A 10 4.35 -2.26 -21.35
CA ARG A 10 5.54 -1.83 -20.58
C ARG A 10 6.85 -2.40 -21.12
N CYS A 11 6.80 -3.51 -21.84
CA CYS A 11 7.98 -4.18 -22.35
C CYS A 11 8.61 -3.35 -23.48
N GLN A 12 9.77 -2.74 -23.20
CA GLN A 12 10.53 -1.91 -24.13
C GLN A 12 11.93 -2.50 -24.41
N PRO A 13 12.05 -3.62 -25.16
CA PRO A 13 13.33 -4.28 -25.43
C PRO A 13 14.41 -3.37 -26.02
N LYS A 14 14.00 -2.39 -26.84
CA LYS A 14 14.89 -1.40 -27.46
C LYS A 14 15.49 -0.40 -26.46
N ARG A 15 14.85 -0.18 -25.31
CA ARG A 15 15.25 0.80 -24.29
C ARG A 15 15.82 0.17 -23.02
N CYS A 16 15.66 -1.14 -22.79
CA CYS A 16 16.08 -1.81 -21.55
C CYS A 16 17.35 -2.68 -21.67
N HIS A 17 18.07 -2.65 -22.81
CA HIS A 17 19.26 -3.49 -23.05
C HIS A 17 19.07 -5.00 -22.72
N LEU A 18 17.83 -5.50 -22.75
CA LEU A 18 17.49 -6.90 -22.47
C LEU A 18 17.96 -7.41 -21.09
N GLU A 19 17.95 -6.56 -20.06
CA GLU A 19 18.36 -6.90 -18.68
C GLU A 19 17.71 -8.20 -18.17
N CYS A 20 16.43 -8.44 -18.49
CA CYS A 20 15.72 -9.67 -18.13
C CYS A 20 16.41 -10.94 -18.62
N ILE A 21 16.97 -10.92 -19.84
CA ILE A 21 17.69 -12.05 -20.45
C ILE A 21 19.12 -12.08 -19.89
N ALA A 22 19.80 -10.92 -19.87
CA ALA A 22 21.19 -10.81 -19.46
C ALA A 22 21.43 -11.25 -18.01
N PHE A 23 20.46 -11.02 -17.13
CA PHE A 23 20.58 -11.35 -15.71
C PHE A 23 19.90 -12.65 -15.30
N CYS A 24 19.17 -13.33 -16.19
CA CYS A 24 18.49 -14.59 -15.88
C CYS A 24 19.51 -15.73 -15.66
N PRO A 25 19.57 -16.35 -14.45
CA PRO A 25 20.56 -17.38 -14.16
C PRO A 25 20.50 -18.60 -15.08
N PRO A 26 19.32 -19.23 -15.33
CA PRO A 26 19.29 -20.38 -16.24
C PRO A 26 19.62 -20.01 -17.69
N GLN A 27 19.27 -18.79 -18.15
CA GLN A 27 19.67 -18.30 -19.49
C GLN A 27 21.19 -18.26 -19.63
N ARG A 28 21.90 -17.86 -18.57
CA ARG A 28 23.37 -17.81 -18.55
C ARG A 28 24.03 -19.18 -18.44
N THR A 29 23.35 -20.17 -17.87
CA THR A 29 23.83 -21.56 -17.81
C THR A 29 23.41 -22.37 -19.04
N GLY A 30 22.94 -21.70 -20.11
CA GLY A 30 22.59 -22.32 -21.39
C GLY A 30 21.17 -22.87 -21.49
N THR A 31 20.32 -22.68 -20.47
CA THR A 31 18.90 -23.05 -20.52
C THR A 31 18.06 -21.88 -20.98
N GLU A 32 17.39 -21.99 -22.13
CA GLU A 32 16.51 -20.92 -22.60
C GLU A 32 15.27 -20.79 -21.69
N VAL A 33 15.17 -19.63 -21.03
CA VAL A 33 14.06 -19.25 -20.14
C VAL A 33 13.35 -18.02 -20.67
N ILE A 34 14.10 -17.02 -21.15
CA ILE A 34 13.55 -15.76 -21.64
C ILE A 34 14.11 -15.50 -23.02
N TRP A 35 13.22 -15.32 -24.00
CA TRP A 35 13.57 -14.95 -25.37
C TRP A 35 12.72 -13.77 -25.84
N ILE A 36 13.11 -13.17 -26.96
CA ILE A 36 12.28 -12.18 -27.65
C ILE A 36 11.42 -12.92 -28.65
N ASP A 37 10.11 -12.87 -28.43
CA ASP A 37 9.14 -13.49 -29.30
C ASP A 37 9.15 -12.77 -30.67
N PRO A 38 9.43 -13.48 -31.78
CA PRO A 38 9.54 -12.87 -33.10
C PRO A 38 8.20 -12.32 -33.63
N GLU A 39 7.05 -12.83 -33.17
CA GLU A 39 5.74 -12.33 -33.58
C GLU A 39 5.38 -11.03 -32.86
N THR A 40 5.68 -10.94 -31.57
CA THR A 40 5.27 -9.80 -30.75
C THR A 40 6.37 -8.76 -30.57
N THR A 41 7.63 -9.11 -30.88
CA THR A 41 8.85 -8.34 -30.58
C THR A 41 9.03 -8.00 -29.09
N LYS A 42 8.33 -8.71 -28.20
CA LYS A 42 8.37 -8.54 -26.73
C LYS A 42 9.03 -9.75 -26.06
N ALA A 43 9.39 -9.62 -24.78
CA ALA A 43 9.91 -10.74 -24.00
C ALA A 43 8.84 -11.83 -23.81
N ALA A 44 9.25 -13.09 -23.87
CA ALA A 44 8.44 -14.25 -23.50
C ALA A 44 9.24 -15.14 -22.55
N ILE A 45 8.54 -15.81 -21.63
CA ILE A 45 9.13 -16.53 -20.49
C ILE A 45 8.60 -17.96 -20.45
N SER A 46 9.49 -18.93 -20.32
CA SER A 46 9.15 -20.33 -20.08
C SER A 46 8.88 -20.56 -18.60
N GLU A 47 7.66 -20.95 -18.24
CA GLU A 47 7.27 -21.18 -16.84
C GLU A 47 7.85 -22.49 -16.26
N GLU A 48 8.19 -23.44 -17.14
CA GLU A 48 8.78 -24.74 -16.77
C GLU A 48 10.25 -24.59 -16.42
N THR A 49 11.01 -23.86 -17.25
CA THR A 49 12.45 -23.64 -17.04
C THR A 49 12.74 -22.42 -16.17
N CYS A 50 11.76 -21.53 -15.96
CA CYS A 50 11.91 -20.43 -15.03
C CYS A 50 11.94 -20.93 -13.60
N ILE A 51 13.12 -20.88 -12.98
CA ILE A 51 13.31 -21.26 -11.58
C ILE A 51 12.76 -20.22 -10.58
N SER A 52 12.14 -19.14 -11.04
CA SER A 52 11.81 -17.94 -10.25
C SER A 52 12.99 -17.51 -9.40
N CYS A 53 13.91 -16.75 -10.00
CA CYS A 53 15.24 -16.40 -9.48
C CYS A 53 15.29 -15.93 -8.00
N GLY A 54 15.13 -16.83 -7.05
CA GLY A 54 15.44 -16.67 -5.63
C GLY A 54 16.92 -16.95 -5.47
N ILE A 55 17.71 -15.88 -5.40
CA ILE A 55 19.15 -16.01 -5.30
C ILE A 55 19.51 -15.89 -3.83
N CYS A 56 20.27 -16.86 -3.32
CA CYS A 56 20.14 -17.26 -1.91
C CYS A 56 21.45 -17.24 -1.12
N LEU A 57 21.32 -17.34 0.20
CA LEU A 57 22.36 -17.49 1.21
C LEU A 57 22.21 -18.86 1.92
N PRO A 58 23.27 -19.51 2.40
CA PRO A 58 23.16 -20.75 3.17
C PRO A 58 22.59 -20.50 4.57
N ALA A 59 22.16 -21.58 5.25
CA ALA A 59 21.77 -21.51 6.65
C ALA A 59 22.90 -20.93 7.53
N GLY A 60 22.52 -20.21 8.58
CA GLY A 60 23.43 -19.58 9.53
C GLY A 60 23.87 -18.18 9.14
N VAL A 61 23.55 -17.68 7.94
CA VAL A 61 23.88 -16.30 7.57
C VAL A 61 23.03 -15.32 8.37
N PRO A 62 23.65 -14.40 9.13
CA PRO A 62 22.93 -13.44 9.97
C PRO A 62 22.25 -12.34 9.14
N ILE A 63 20.95 -12.13 9.34
CA ILE A 63 20.16 -11.06 8.72
C ILE A 63 19.88 -9.95 9.74
N SER A 64 20.11 -8.69 9.37
CA SER A 64 19.77 -7.55 10.24
C SER A 64 18.27 -7.28 10.22
N THR A 65 17.63 -7.39 11.39
CA THR A 65 16.21 -7.14 11.64
C THR A 65 16.01 -6.00 12.65
N ASP A 66 14.78 -5.51 12.81
CA ASP A 66 14.44 -4.48 13.80
C ASP A 66 14.58 -4.96 15.25
N SER A 67 14.49 -6.28 15.46
CA SER A 67 14.69 -6.96 16.74
C SER A 67 16.12 -7.46 17.00
N GLY A 68 17.05 -7.18 16.08
CA GLY A 68 18.44 -7.63 16.15
C GLY A 68 18.82 -8.54 14.97
N VAL A 69 19.69 -9.52 15.19
CA VAL A 69 20.20 -10.37 14.12
C VAL A 69 19.55 -11.75 14.16
N VAL A 70 18.92 -12.15 13.06
CA VAL A 70 18.23 -13.45 12.95
C VAL A 70 18.90 -14.27 11.84
N PRO A 71 19.28 -15.54 12.10
CA PRO A 71 19.76 -16.43 11.05
C PRO A 71 18.72 -16.62 9.95
N ILE A 72 19.13 -16.63 8.68
CA ILE A 72 18.20 -16.63 7.54
C ILE A 72 17.20 -17.80 7.56
N GLU A 73 17.59 -18.97 8.06
CA GLU A 73 16.72 -20.14 8.16
C GLU A 73 15.59 -20.01 9.20
N ARG A 74 15.68 -19.02 10.08
CA ARG A 74 14.66 -18.70 11.10
C ARG A 74 13.77 -17.52 10.70
N MET A 75 13.98 -16.95 9.51
CA MET A 75 13.16 -15.86 9.01
C MET A 75 11.76 -16.36 8.67
N THR A 76 10.75 -15.56 8.97
CA THR A 76 9.35 -15.80 8.62
C THR A 76 8.73 -14.52 8.09
N ALA A 77 7.61 -14.64 7.37
CA ALA A 77 6.82 -13.47 7.00
C ALA A 77 6.42 -12.68 8.25
N GLY A 78 6.37 -11.34 8.16
CA GLY A 78 6.12 -10.44 9.28
C GLY A 78 7.36 -9.88 9.98
N ILE A 79 8.52 -10.55 9.89
CA ILE A 79 9.77 -10.01 10.45
C ILE A 79 10.25 -8.85 9.59
N ARG A 80 10.73 -7.75 10.21
CA ARG A 80 11.20 -6.58 9.47
C ARG A 80 12.72 -6.58 9.32
N VAL A 81 13.21 -6.42 8.09
CA VAL A 81 14.65 -6.45 7.74
C VAL A 81 15.16 -5.10 7.28
N LEU A 82 16.44 -4.82 7.54
CA LEU A 82 17.10 -3.56 7.15
C LEU A 82 17.45 -3.56 5.65
N THR A 83 16.88 -2.63 4.89
CA THR A 83 17.05 -2.50 3.43
C THR A 83 18.20 -1.57 3.05
N HIS A 84 18.55 -1.54 1.77
CA HIS A 84 19.60 -0.65 1.26
C HIS A 84 19.29 0.85 1.45
N GLU A 85 18.01 1.22 1.60
CA GLU A 85 17.59 2.60 1.90
C GLU A 85 17.79 2.99 3.38
N GLY A 86 18.28 2.08 4.22
CA GLY A 86 18.46 2.31 5.64
C GLY A 86 17.15 2.30 6.44
N ARG A 87 16.11 1.61 5.95
CA ARG A 87 14.79 1.47 6.57
C ARG A 87 14.46 -0.01 6.83
N TYR A 88 13.58 -0.26 7.81
CA TYR A 88 13.08 -1.61 8.09
C TYR A 88 11.78 -1.89 7.32
N ARG A 89 11.77 -2.96 6.52
CA ARG A 89 10.62 -3.41 5.71
C ARG A 89 10.22 -4.84 6.07
N GLU A 90 8.94 -5.14 5.95
CA GLU A 90 8.42 -6.47 6.27
C GLU A 90 8.85 -7.50 5.23
N VAL A 91 9.23 -8.68 5.71
CA VAL A 91 9.43 -9.87 4.87
C VAL A 91 8.05 -10.38 4.48
N THR A 92 7.75 -10.39 3.18
CA THR A 92 6.47 -10.89 2.63
C THR A 92 6.51 -12.39 2.32
N GLY A 93 7.71 -12.95 2.13
CA GLY A 93 7.90 -14.36 1.83
C GLY A 93 9.32 -14.83 2.07
N VAL A 94 9.48 -16.13 2.33
CA VAL A 94 10.79 -16.79 2.46
C VAL A 94 10.87 -17.89 1.42
N GLN A 95 11.95 -17.88 0.64
CA GLN A 95 12.17 -18.80 -0.48
C GLN A 95 13.29 -19.76 -0.11
N THR A 96 13.11 -21.03 -0.43
CA THR A 96 14.13 -22.08 -0.21
C THR A 96 14.34 -22.91 -1.46
N ARG A 97 15.57 -23.34 -1.73
CA ARG A 97 15.89 -24.32 -2.78
C ARG A 97 17.15 -25.12 -2.41
N MET A 98 17.35 -26.27 -3.06
CA MET A 98 18.65 -26.95 -3.04
C MET A 98 19.60 -26.29 -4.05
N TYR A 99 20.88 -26.23 -3.71
CA TYR A 99 21.94 -25.65 -4.54
C TYR A 99 23.13 -26.60 -4.67
N ASP A 100 23.57 -26.74 -5.92
CA ASP A 100 24.76 -27.45 -6.35
C ASP A 100 25.63 -26.44 -7.12
N GLY A 101 26.85 -26.18 -6.66
CA GLY A 101 27.73 -25.19 -7.30
C GLY A 101 28.71 -24.49 -6.36
N PRO A 102 29.42 -23.45 -6.85
CA PRO A 102 30.40 -22.72 -6.07
C PRO A 102 29.74 -21.74 -5.09
N MET A 103 30.08 -21.91 -3.80
CA MET A 103 29.73 -21.01 -2.71
C MET A 103 30.87 -20.02 -2.45
N TYR A 104 30.56 -18.73 -2.47
CA TYR A 104 31.51 -17.65 -2.25
C TYR A 104 31.44 -17.19 -0.81
N ARG A 105 32.58 -17.24 -0.11
CA ARG A 105 32.75 -16.78 1.26
C ARG A 105 33.59 -15.50 1.27
N ILE A 106 32.93 -14.37 1.39
CA ILE A 106 33.54 -13.03 1.27
C ILE A 106 33.82 -12.46 2.66
N ARG A 107 35.10 -12.27 2.98
CA ARG A 107 35.54 -11.67 4.25
C ARG A 107 35.65 -10.16 4.12
N VAL A 108 34.85 -9.43 4.90
CA VAL A 108 34.79 -7.96 4.87
C VAL A 108 35.46 -7.36 6.10
N THR A 109 36.10 -6.21 5.95
CA THR A 109 36.77 -5.52 7.05
C THR A 109 35.79 -5.12 8.17
N GLY A 110 36.09 -5.57 9.39
CA GLY A 110 35.31 -5.30 10.61
C GLY A 110 33.91 -5.92 10.61
N GLN A 111 33.74 -7.03 9.89
CA GLN A 111 32.68 -7.99 10.13
C GLN A 111 33.26 -9.28 10.70
N PRO A 112 32.64 -9.86 11.74
CA PRO A 112 33.13 -11.09 12.37
C PRO A 112 32.73 -12.33 11.59
N ASP A 113 31.58 -12.28 10.90
CA ASP A 113 31.06 -13.38 10.09
C ASP A 113 31.15 -12.99 8.60
N PRO A 114 31.64 -13.89 7.73
CA PRO A 114 31.76 -13.63 6.30
C PRO A 114 30.39 -13.67 5.62
N LEU A 115 30.27 -12.95 4.50
CA LEU A 115 29.11 -13.07 3.63
C LEU A 115 29.28 -14.32 2.78
N GLU A 116 28.49 -15.36 3.07
CA GLU A 116 28.42 -16.58 2.27
C GLU A 116 27.23 -16.51 1.31
N VAL A 117 27.49 -16.61 0.01
CA VAL A 117 26.47 -16.48 -1.04
C VAL A 117 26.73 -17.39 -2.22
N THR A 118 25.68 -17.74 -2.96
CA THR A 118 25.81 -18.43 -4.25
C THR A 118 26.45 -17.52 -5.31
N GLU A 119 27.04 -18.12 -6.36
CA GLU A 119 27.73 -17.42 -7.45
C GLU A 119 26.92 -16.30 -8.10
N GLU A 120 25.60 -16.44 -8.13
CA GLU A 120 24.69 -15.53 -8.81
C GLU A 120 24.13 -14.40 -7.92
N HIS A 121 24.44 -14.38 -6.62
CA HIS A 121 23.83 -13.47 -5.63
C HIS A 121 24.24 -12.00 -5.81
N PRO A 122 23.32 -11.07 -6.10
CA PRO A 122 23.69 -9.67 -6.27
C PRO A 122 24.07 -9.04 -4.92
N ILE A 123 25.27 -8.48 -4.88
CA ILE A 123 25.79 -7.73 -3.73
C ILE A 123 26.00 -6.28 -4.17
N LEU A 124 25.62 -5.33 -3.32
CA LEU A 124 25.85 -3.92 -3.59
C LEU A 124 27.33 -3.58 -3.31
N ALA A 125 28.06 -3.13 -4.32
CA ALA A 125 29.49 -2.92 -4.21
C ALA A 125 30.01 -1.76 -5.05
N VAL A 126 31.23 -1.32 -4.72
CA VAL A 126 32.04 -0.40 -5.53
C VAL A 126 33.28 -1.15 -6.01
N ILE A 127 33.37 -1.37 -7.32
CA ILE A 127 34.51 -2.04 -7.96
C ILE A 127 35.61 -1.03 -8.27
N ARG A 128 36.85 -1.30 -7.82
CA ARG A 128 38.02 -0.45 -8.10
C ARG A 128 38.63 -0.75 -9.47
N ARG A 129 38.99 0.32 -10.20
CA ARG A 129 39.88 0.21 -11.37
C ARG A 129 41.30 -0.16 -10.92
N PRO A 130 41.99 -1.10 -11.59
CA PRO A 130 43.39 -1.41 -11.30
C PRO A 130 44.27 -0.21 -11.66
N ILE A 131 45.10 0.27 -10.74
CA ILE A 131 46.11 1.31 -11.01
C ILE A 131 47.47 0.62 -11.11
N LYS A 132 48.17 0.80 -12.24
CA LYS A 132 49.57 0.40 -12.39
C LYS A 132 50.46 1.39 -11.62
N GLY A 133 51.21 0.89 -10.64
CA GLY A 133 52.37 1.59 -10.07
C GLY A 133 52.15 2.24 -8.70
N GLY A 134 52.48 1.50 -7.64
CA GLY A 134 53.24 1.91 -6.44
C GLY A 134 52.89 3.17 -5.62
N ARG A 135 51.94 4.02 -5.99
CA ARG A 135 51.55 5.21 -5.21
C ARG A 135 50.34 4.90 -4.31
N ARG A 136 50.37 5.49 -3.11
CA ARG A 136 49.31 5.39 -2.08
C ARG A 136 47.96 5.77 -2.72
N LEU A 137 47.03 4.82 -2.70
CA LEU A 137 45.71 4.90 -3.34
C LEU A 137 44.93 6.15 -2.89
N GLU A 138 44.57 7.03 -3.82
CA GLU A 138 43.55 8.05 -3.58
C GLU A 138 42.19 7.39 -3.30
N LYS A 139 41.42 7.95 -2.36
CA LYS A 139 40.04 7.52 -2.02
C LYS A 139 39.12 7.85 -3.20
N ALA A 140 39.17 7.09 -4.30
CA ALA A 140 38.31 7.30 -5.46
C ALA A 140 36.86 6.88 -5.16
N SER A 141 35.92 7.83 -5.36
CA SER A 141 34.47 7.63 -5.40
C SER A 141 34.10 6.82 -6.64
N GLY A 142 34.03 5.50 -6.53
CA GLY A 142 33.48 4.65 -7.58
C GLY A 142 31.95 4.68 -7.57
N ILE A 143 31.35 4.28 -8.70
CA ILE A 143 29.88 4.21 -8.83
C ILE A 143 29.39 2.95 -8.11
N LEU A 144 28.44 3.12 -7.20
CA LEU A 144 27.76 2.04 -6.51
C LEU A 144 26.88 1.25 -7.50
N ARG A 145 27.05 -0.07 -7.56
CA ARG A 145 26.27 -0.94 -8.44
C ARG A 145 26.10 -2.34 -7.86
N TRP A 146 25.08 -3.04 -8.32
CA TRP A 146 24.88 -4.46 -8.02
C TRP A 146 25.84 -5.30 -8.84
N VAL A 147 26.58 -6.18 -8.17
CA VAL A 147 27.60 -7.03 -8.79
C VAL A 147 27.47 -8.46 -8.29
N ARG A 148 28.00 -9.41 -9.06
CA ARG A 148 28.11 -10.80 -8.60
C ARG A 148 29.41 -11.05 -7.83
N PRO A 149 29.46 -12.08 -6.96
CA PRO A 149 30.68 -12.50 -6.28
C PRO A 149 31.85 -12.76 -7.22
N THR A 150 31.60 -13.23 -8.45
CA THR A 150 32.61 -13.46 -9.49
C THR A 150 33.30 -12.18 -9.98
N GLU A 151 32.65 -11.03 -9.84
CA GLU A 151 33.19 -9.72 -10.27
C GLU A 151 34.00 -9.04 -9.17
N LEU A 152 33.95 -9.55 -7.94
CA LEU A 152 34.60 -8.96 -6.78
C LEU A 152 36.05 -9.44 -6.64
N LYS A 153 36.91 -8.53 -6.17
CA LYS A 153 38.29 -8.85 -5.77
C LYS A 153 38.64 -8.21 -4.43
N ALA A 154 39.70 -8.72 -3.80
CA ALA A 154 40.24 -8.12 -2.59
C ALA A 154 40.56 -6.63 -2.82
N GLY A 155 40.13 -5.77 -1.89
CA GLY A 155 40.26 -4.32 -1.98
C GLY A 155 39.09 -3.57 -2.62
N ASP A 156 38.12 -4.25 -3.25
CA ASP A 156 36.82 -3.65 -3.58
C ASP A 156 36.00 -3.38 -2.31
N TYR A 157 34.98 -2.52 -2.38
CA TYR A 157 34.17 -2.17 -1.22
C TYR A 157 32.78 -2.78 -1.32
N LEU A 158 32.36 -3.42 -0.23
CA LEU A 158 30.95 -3.71 0.02
C LEU A 158 30.36 -2.63 0.92
N VAL A 159 29.05 -2.47 0.86
CA VAL A 159 28.35 -1.40 1.60
C VAL A 159 27.44 -1.94 2.69
N LYS A 160 27.38 -1.17 3.77
CA LYS A 160 26.36 -1.29 4.83
C LYS A 160 25.48 -0.06 4.78
N PRO A 161 24.15 -0.19 4.88
CA PRO A 161 23.27 0.97 4.84
C PRO A 161 23.42 1.77 6.15
N ARG A 162 23.47 3.09 6.03
CA ARG A 162 23.30 4.00 7.16
C ARG A 162 21.82 4.11 7.43
N ARG A 163 21.45 3.90 8.67
CA ARG A 163 20.07 4.00 9.09
C ARG A 163 19.57 5.44 8.91
N ARG A 164 18.45 5.61 8.21
CA ARG A 164 17.76 6.90 8.12
C ARG A 164 16.82 7.06 9.32
N GLU A 165 16.63 8.30 9.77
CA GLU A 165 15.69 8.59 10.86
C GLU A 165 14.30 8.04 10.48
N GLY A 166 13.79 7.11 11.29
CA GLY A 166 12.40 6.68 11.22
C GLY A 166 11.49 7.74 11.85
N ILE A 167 10.18 7.53 11.78
CA ILE A 167 9.23 8.31 12.60
C ILE A 167 9.67 8.11 14.06
N PRO A 168 10.05 9.17 14.79
CA PRO A 168 10.43 9.05 16.19
C PRO A 168 9.30 8.35 16.95
N GLN A 169 9.63 7.27 17.67
CA GLN A 169 8.69 6.73 18.64
C GLN A 169 8.75 7.63 19.87
N ASP A 170 7.61 8.24 20.22
CA ASP A 170 7.50 9.11 21.39
C ASP A 170 7.52 8.32 22.70
N SER A 171 7.19 7.02 22.64
CA SER A 171 7.18 6.10 23.77
C SER A 171 7.85 4.75 23.46
N TRP A 172 8.38 4.12 24.52
CA TRP A 172 8.77 2.72 24.56
C TRP A 172 7.70 1.94 25.33
N ASP A 173 6.92 1.15 24.59
CA ASP A 173 5.84 0.35 25.15
C ASP A 173 6.34 -1.08 25.43
N VAL A 174 6.18 -1.53 26.67
CA VAL A 174 6.65 -2.83 27.15
C VAL A 174 5.46 -3.63 27.71
N PRO A 175 5.06 -4.74 27.07
CA PRO A 175 4.04 -5.62 27.63
C PRO A 175 4.63 -6.42 28.79
N ILE A 176 3.97 -6.36 29.95
CA ILE A 176 4.41 -7.05 31.16
C ILE A 176 3.33 -8.03 31.61
N PRO A 177 3.65 -9.33 31.73
CA PRO A 177 2.72 -10.31 32.26
C PRO A 177 2.48 -10.07 33.76
N MET A 178 1.22 -10.01 34.15
CA MET A 178 0.75 -9.89 35.52
C MET A 178 -0.23 -11.01 35.85
N VAL A 179 -0.18 -11.48 37.09
CA VAL A 179 -1.08 -12.53 37.58
C VAL A 179 -2.36 -11.85 38.06
N LEU A 180 -3.49 -12.17 37.43
CA LEU A 180 -4.82 -11.66 37.81
C LEU A 180 -5.39 -12.43 39.02
N ARG A 181 -5.17 -13.74 39.09
CA ARG A 181 -5.56 -14.62 40.20
C ARG A 181 -4.47 -15.64 40.52
N GLY A 182 -4.07 -15.73 41.79
CA GLY A 182 -3.11 -16.72 42.28
C GLY A 182 -3.77 -18.07 42.57
N GLY A 183 -3.05 -19.17 42.32
CA GLY A 183 -3.54 -20.54 42.54
C GLY A 183 -2.64 -21.59 41.88
N ARG A 184 -3.08 -22.85 41.87
CA ARG A 184 -2.36 -23.99 41.22
C ARG A 184 -2.24 -23.83 39.69
N TYR A 185 -3.12 -23.01 39.10
CA TYR A 185 -3.09 -22.55 37.71
C TYR A 185 -3.29 -21.01 37.70
N PRO A 186 -2.23 -20.20 37.53
CA PRO A 186 -2.35 -18.75 37.52
C PRO A 186 -2.95 -18.24 36.20
N GLU A 187 -3.93 -17.34 36.28
CA GLU A 187 -4.42 -16.56 35.13
C GLU A 187 -3.53 -15.33 34.92
N TRP A 188 -3.06 -15.15 33.69
CA TRP A 188 -2.15 -14.08 33.30
C TRP A 188 -2.85 -13.04 32.42
N SER A 189 -2.54 -11.77 32.64
CA SER A 189 -2.90 -10.63 31.78
C SER A 189 -1.65 -9.87 31.39
N GLU A 190 -1.63 -9.28 30.20
CA GLU A 190 -0.56 -8.37 29.79
C GLU A 190 -0.96 -6.93 30.13
N GLN A 191 -0.17 -6.26 30.95
CA GLN A 191 -0.28 -4.81 31.14
C GLN A 191 0.82 -4.13 30.33
N LEU A 192 0.43 -3.18 29.48
CA LEU A 192 1.36 -2.38 28.70
C LEU A 192 1.90 -1.23 29.55
N ILE A 193 3.22 -1.11 29.67
CA ILE A 193 3.90 0.04 30.29
C ILE A 193 4.50 0.90 29.20
N SER A 194 4.06 2.16 29.12
CA SER A 194 4.55 3.13 28.15
C SER A 194 5.53 4.11 28.83
N LEU A 195 6.75 4.21 28.32
CA LEU A 195 7.80 5.10 28.85
C LEU A 195 8.19 6.16 27.81
N PRO A 196 8.28 7.45 28.17
CA PRO A 196 8.63 8.49 27.20
C PRO A 196 10.09 8.35 26.72
N MET A 197 10.30 8.45 25.40
CA MET A 197 11.60 8.29 24.76
C MET A 197 12.51 9.51 24.94
N THR A 198 13.13 9.60 26.12
CA THR A 198 14.04 10.70 26.50
C THR A 198 15.52 10.30 26.38
N PRO A 199 16.44 11.27 26.16
CA PRO A 199 17.87 10.98 26.17
C PRO A 199 18.37 10.39 27.50
N GLU A 200 17.80 10.78 28.64
CA GLU A 200 18.14 10.17 29.94
C GLU A 200 17.71 8.70 30.03
N LEU A 201 16.53 8.35 29.50
CA LEU A 201 16.10 6.96 29.40
C LEU A 201 17.05 6.15 28.51
N GLY A 202 17.48 6.73 27.38
CA GLY A 202 18.54 6.17 26.52
C GLY A 202 19.79 5.82 27.31
N ARG A 203 20.30 6.76 28.10
CA ARG A 203 21.48 6.54 28.96
C ARG A 203 21.27 5.43 29.99
N LEU A 204 20.09 5.38 30.62
CA LEU A 204 19.76 4.35 31.61
C LEU A 204 19.69 2.95 30.99
N VAL A 205 19.10 2.82 29.79
CA VAL A 205 19.14 1.58 29.01
C VAL A 205 20.58 1.19 28.68
N GLY A 206 21.42 2.15 28.29
CA GLY A 206 22.85 1.93 28.09
C GLY A 206 23.56 1.35 29.33
N TYR A 207 23.31 1.92 30.51
CA TYR A 207 23.84 1.39 31.78
C TYR A 207 23.35 -0.02 32.09
N TYR A 208 22.11 -0.35 31.71
CA TYR A 208 21.60 -1.70 31.92
C TYR A 208 22.30 -2.70 31.00
N LEU A 209 22.49 -2.33 29.74
CA LEU A 209 23.10 -3.20 28.74
C LEU A 209 24.56 -3.54 29.06
N SER A 210 25.28 -2.67 29.76
CA SER A 210 26.61 -2.99 30.29
C SER A 210 26.52 -3.65 31.67
N GLU A 211 26.20 -2.85 32.69
CA GLU A 211 26.40 -3.18 34.11
C GLU A 211 25.11 -3.57 34.86
N GLY A 212 23.99 -3.62 34.14
CA GLY A 212 22.69 -4.00 34.69
C GLY A 212 22.45 -5.50 34.74
N SER A 213 21.69 -5.90 35.75
CA SER A 213 21.11 -7.24 35.89
C SER A 213 19.72 -7.13 36.51
N ALA A 214 18.80 -8.00 36.09
CA ALA A 214 17.45 -8.04 36.62
C ALA A 214 17.01 -9.48 36.87
N ASP A 215 16.32 -9.69 38.00
CA ASP A 215 15.57 -10.90 38.30
C ASP A 215 14.05 -10.64 38.19
N ASP A 216 13.19 -11.42 38.84
CA ASP A 216 11.74 -11.21 38.79
C ASP A 216 11.22 -10.07 39.71
N ARG A 217 12.06 -9.57 40.61
CA ARG A 217 11.68 -8.62 41.68
C ARG A 217 12.63 -7.43 41.82
N ARG A 218 13.86 -7.53 41.34
CA ARG A 218 14.93 -6.56 41.61
C ARG A 218 15.70 -6.22 40.35
N LEU A 219 16.02 -4.94 40.25
CA LEU A 219 16.93 -4.37 39.25
C LEU A 219 18.20 -3.91 39.96
N VAL A 220 19.36 -4.33 39.45
CA VAL A 220 20.66 -4.05 40.05
C VAL A 220 21.63 -3.53 38.99
N PHE A 221 22.27 -2.39 39.27
CA PHE A 221 23.39 -1.87 38.50
C PHE A 221 24.66 -1.96 39.34
N SER A 222 25.72 -2.56 38.81
CA SER A 222 26.97 -2.80 39.55
C SER A 222 28.11 -2.01 38.94
N PHE A 223 28.79 -1.18 39.73
CA PHE A 223 29.91 -0.35 39.24
C PHE A 223 31.13 -0.51 40.15
N HIS A 224 32.29 -0.07 39.69
CA HIS A 224 33.49 -0.02 40.52
C HIS A 224 33.37 1.11 41.57
N GLU A 225 33.99 0.96 42.74
CA GLU A 225 33.86 1.93 43.86
C GLU A 225 34.22 3.37 43.46
N LYS A 226 35.24 3.54 42.62
CA LYS A 226 35.70 4.82 42.06
C LYS A 226 34.71 5.50 41.10
N GLU A 227 33.68 4.80 40.63
CA GLU A 227 32.70 5.28 39.65
C GLU A 227 31.45 5.87 40.30
N GLN A 228 31.65 6.65 41.37
CA GLN A 228 30.55 7.24 42.14
C GLN A 228 29.62 8.12 41.28
N ASN A 229 30.18 8.81 40.29
CA ASN A 229 29.42 9.67 39.38
C ASN A 229 28.37 8.89 38.58
N TYR A 230 28.66 7.66 38.16
CA TYR A 230 27.71 6.84 37.39
C TYR A 230 26.59 6.29 38.27
N ARG A 231 26.93 5.89 39.50
CA ARG A 231 25.92 5.50 40.51
C ARG A 231 24.94 6.63 40.81
N ASN A 232 25.46 7.84 41.01
CA ASN A 232 24.65 9.03 41.24
C ASN A 232 23.77 9.37 40.02
N ASP A 233 24.30 9.22 38.80
CA ASP A 233 23.54 9.45 37.57
C ASP A 233 22.37 8.45 37.44
N VAL A 234 22.62 7.15 37.66
CA VAL A 234 21.57 6.11 37.67
C VAL A 234 20.48 6.41 38.71
N ARG A 235 20.87 6.75 39.95
CA ARG A 235 19.91 7.12 41.01
C ARG A 235 19.05 8.32 40.64
N ARG A 236 19.67 9.36 40.07
CA ARG A 236 18.97 10.56 39.62
C ARG A 236 17.98 10.26 38.49
N ILE A 237 18.40 9.49 37.48
CA ILE A 237 17.56 9.18 36.32
C ILE A 237 16.38 8.30 36.74
N VAL A 238 16.62 7.25 37.54
CA VAL A 238 15.54 6.36 38.00
C VAL A 238 14.55 7.10 38.90
N HIS A 239 15.02 7.97 39.81
CA HIS A 239 14.13 8.80 40.62
C HIS A 239 13.29 9.75 39.77
N ARG A 240 13.87 10.39 38.76
CA ARG A 240 13.15 11.32 37.88
C ARG A 240 12.10 10.62 37.02
N ILE A 241 12.44 9.48 36.42
CA ILE A 241 11.56 8.79 35.46
C ILE A 241 10.52 7.92 36.19
N PHE A 242 10.89 7.27 37.29
CA PHE A 242 10.06 6.27 37.96
C PHE A 242 9.68 6.63 39.40
N GLY A 243 10.17 7.74 39.96
CA GLY A 243 9.88 8.15 41.34
C GLY A 243 10.51 7.27 42.42
N LEU A 244 11.40 6.33 42.05
CA LEU A 244 11.96 5.36 42.99
C LEU A 244 13.35 5.75 43.49
N GLN A 245 13.58 5.50 44.79
CA GLN A 245 14.88 5.66 45.43
C GLN A 245 15.64 4.33 45.41
N GLY A 246 16.91 4.38 44.98
CA GLY A 246 17.79 3.21 44.93
C GLY A 246 18.64 3.07 46.20
N TYR A 247 18.85 1.82 46.64
CA TYR A 247 19.68 1.49 47.79
C TYR A 247 21.09 1.09 47.35
N GLU A 248 22.12 1.63 48.00
CA GLU A 248 23.49 1.22 47.74
C GLU A 248 23.88 0.00 48.59
N ALA A 249 24.45 -1.00 47.94
CA ALA A 249 25.00 -2.18 48.59
C ALA A 249 26.47 -2.35 48.22
N LYS A 250 27.29 -2.75 49.21
CA LYS A 250 28.67 -3.14 48.99
C LYS A 250 28.70 -4.58 48.48
N ASN A 251 29.40 -4.83 47.38
CA ASN A 251 29.63 -6.19 46.87
C ASN A 251 30.91 -6.76 47.47
N THR A 252 31.18 -8.04 47.23
CA THR A 252 32.48 -8.64 47.50
C THR A 252 33.57 -7.94 46.67
N GLY A 253 34.62 -7.43 47.34
CA GLY A 253 35.69 -6.67 46.70
C GLY A 253 35.41 -5.16 46.55
N LEU A 254 35.83 -4.57 45.42
CA LEU A 254 35.74 -3.13 45.13
C LEU A 254 34.45 -2.73 44.38
N GLY A 255 33.47 -3.61 44.30
CA GLY A 255 32.19 -3.35 43.62
C GLY A 255 31.17 -2.67 44.53
N ARG A 256 30.43 -1.70 43.98
CA ARG A 256 29.30 -1.03 44.62
C ARG A 256 28.09 -1.12 43.70
N SER A 257 26.96 -1.62 44.21
CA SER A 257 25.73 -1.74 43.43
C SER A 257 24.64 -0.79 43.90
N VAL A 258 23.84 -0.30 42.95
CA VAL A 258 22.57 0.39 43.21
C VAL A 258 21.44 -0.60 42.93
N ARG A 259 20.58 -0.82 43.93
CA ARG A 259 19.49 -1.81 43.90
C ARG A 259 18.12 -1.13 43.97
N TYR A 260 17.18 -1.64 43.18
CA TYR A 260 15.78 -1.24 43.18
C TYR A 260 14.88 -2.47 43.34
N ASP A 261 14.16 -2.55 44.46
CA ASP A 261 13.20 -3.63 44.74
C ASP A 261 11.85 -3.32 44.09
N SER A 262 11.79 -3.42 42.76
CA SER A 262 10.59 -3.21 41.96
C SER A 262 10.46 -4.30 40.90
N ALA A 263 9.43 -5.14 41.04
CA ALA A 263 9.10 -6.19 40.06
C ALA A 263 8.76 -5.59 38.69
N VAL A 264 8.16 -4.40 38.65
CA VAL A 264 7.85 -3.70 37.41
C VAL A 264 9.13 -3.30 36.68
N LEU A 265 10.05 -2.61 37.36
CA LEU A 265 11.33 -2.22 36.76
C LEU A 265 12.18 -3.43 36.35
N ALA A 266 12.22 -4.47 37.18
CA ALA A 266 12.97 -5.68 36.91
C ALA A 266 12.43 -6.39 35.64
N ARG A 267 11.12 -6.37 35.41
CA ARG A 267 10.51 -6.93 34.19
C ARG A 267 10.74 -6.04 32.96
N VAL A 268 10.59 -4.71 33.09
CA VAL A 268 10.86 -3.75 32.00
C VAL A 268 12.30 -3.90 31.50
N PHE A 269 13.29 -3.80 32.39
CA PHE A 269 14.69 -3.92 31.99
C PHE A 269 15.09 -5.36 31.70
N GLY A 270 14.44 -6.34 32.35
CA GLY A 270 14.62 -7.75 32.06
C GLY A 270 14.21 -8.14 30.63
N SER A 271 13.29 -7.42 30.00
CA SER A 271 12.91 -7.65 28.60
C SER A 271 14.05 -7.37 27.63
N LEU A 272 15.04 -6.56 28.03
CA LEU A 272 16.26 -6.27 27.28
C LEU A 272 17.28 -7.42 27.31
N GLY A 273 16.97 -8.50 28.04
CA GLY A 273 17.83 -9.66 28.28
C GLY A 273 18.38 -9.68 29.70
N ARG A 274 18.11 -10.78 30.43
CA ARG A 274 18.58 -10.96 31.82
C ARG A 274 20.02 -11.46 31.94
N LYS A 275 20.54 -12.11 30.90
CA LYS A 275 21.91 -12.66 30.84
C LYS A 275 22.74 -11.89 29.82
N CYS A 276 24.05 -11.76 30.06
CA CYS A 276 24.95 -10.95 29.23
C CYS A 276 25.01 -11.36 27.75
N ASP A 277 24.74 -12.63 27.43
CA ASP A 277 24.66 -13.17 26.06
C ASP A 277 23.31 -12.93 25.36
N LEU A 278 22.26 -12.61 26.14
CA LEU A 278 20.91 -12.35 25.66
C LEU A 278 20.55 -10.86 25.61
N LYS A 279 21.48 -9.99 26.05
CA LYS A 279 21.27 -8.54 26.07
C LYS A 279 21.12 -8.01 24.63
N HIS A 280 20.14 -7.16 24.40
CA HIS A 280 19.89 -6.53 23.11
C HIS A 280 19.26 -5.13 23.28
N VAL A 281 19.46 -4.27 22.29
CA VAL A 281 18.78 -2.98 22.18
C VAL A 281 17.37 -3.24 21.64
N PRO A 282 16.31 -2.72 22.27
CA PRO A 282 14.95 -2.98 21.85
C PRO A 282 14.60 -2.17 20.58
N PRO A 283 13.63 -2.62 19.77
CA PRO A 283 13.27 -1.97 18.51
C PRO A 283 12.97 -0.47 18.63
N ALA A 284 12.35 -0.03 19.73
CA ALA A 284 12.05 1.38 19.99
C ALA A 284 13.32 2.26 20.05
N PHE A 285 14.39 1.76 20.66
CA PHE A 285 15.66 2.49 20.80
C PHE A 285 16.52 2.34 19.56
N MET A 286 16.43 1.19 18.88
CA MET A 286 16.90 1.08 17.50
C MET A 286 16.20 2.12 16.64
N GLY A 287 14.93 2.45 16.91
CA GLY A 287 14.03 3.42 16.30
C GLY A 287 14.37 4.90 16.48
N ALA A 288 14.98 5.24 17.61
CA ALA A 288 14.93 6.56 18.24
C ALA A 288 15.76 7.66 17.56
N SER A 289 15.58 8.89 18.03
CA SER A 289 16.35 10.05 17.59
C SER A 289 17.84 9.91 17.92
N ASN A 290 18.69 10.58 17.14
CA ASN A 290 20.15 10.58 17.33
C ASN A 290 20.57 11.00 18.75
N ALA A 291 19.81 11.88 19.40
CA ALA A 291 20.05 12.29 20.78
C ALA A 291 19.88 11.13 21.79
N VAL A 292 18.80 10.35 21.66
CA VAL A 292 18.53 9.18 22.51
C VAL A 292 19.56 8.08 22.28
N GLN A 293 19.86 7.80 21.02
CA GLN A 293 20.84 6.79 20.63
C GLN A 293 22.26 7.14 21.09
N GLY A 294 22.65 8.40 20.96
CA GLY A 294 23.95 8.89 21.43
C GLY A 294 24.12 8.73 22.93
N GLU A 295 23.07 9.01 23.71
CA GLU A 295 23.07 8.80 25.15
C GLU A 295 23.06 7.32 25.55
N LEU A 296 22.38 6.46 24.79
CA LEU A 296 22.45 5.00 24.96
C LEU A 296 23.87 4.49 24.79
N ILE A 297 24.55 4.87 23.71
CA ILE A 297 25.96 4.51 23.48
C ILE A 297 26.84 5.03 24.61
N ARG A 298 26.60 6.26 25.10
CA ARG A 298 27.34 6.83 26.22
C ARG A 298 27.14 6.04 27.52
N GLY A 299 25.90 5.62 27.82
CA GLY A 299 25.60 4.78 28.99
C GLY A 299 26.30 3.42 28.91
N LEU A 300 26.21 2.76 27.75
CA LEU A 300 26.88 1.49 27.49
C LEU A 300 28.40 1.62 27.66
N TRP A 301 28.98 2.68 27.07
CA TRP A 301 30.41 2.95 27.12
C TRP A 301 30.94 3.19 28.53
N ARG A 302 30.17 3.88 29.38
CA ARG A 302 30.59 4.17 30.76
C ARG A 302 30.68 2.92 31.63
N GLY A 303 30.05 1.81 31.24
CA GLY A 303 30.22 0.50 31.86
C GLY A 303 31.34 -0.31 31.21
N ASP A 304 31.09 -0.81 29.99
CA ASP A 304 31.97 -1.80 29.32
C ASP A 304 33.03 -1.20 28.38
N GLY A 305 33.08 0.13 28.26
CA GLY A 305 33.95 0.82 27.33
C GLY A 305 35.37 0.97 27.85
N HIS A 306 36.36 0.73 26.97
CA HIS A 306 37.77 0.96 27.26
C HIS A 306 38.43 1.82 26.19
N ARG A 307 39.44 2.59 26.60
CA ARG A 307 40.29 3.38 25.72
C ARG A 307 41.74 2.91 25.86
N GLN A 308 42.38 2.55 24.75
CA GLN A 308 43.80 2.20 24.77
C GLN A 308 44.67 3.40 24.39
N PHE A 309 45.43 3.93 25.36
CA PHE A 309 46.26 5.15 25.19
C PHE A 309 47.37 5.02 24.14
N ARG A 310 47.91 3.80 23.91
CA ARG A 310 48.97 3.57 22.92
C ARG A 310 48.47 3.42 21.48
N GLY A 311 47.20 3.08 21.28
CA GLY A 311 46.61 2.76 19.97
C GLY A 311 45.55 3.75 19.47
N ASN A 312 45.18 4.77 20.25
CA ASN A 312 44.18 5.80 19.92
C ASN A 312 42.85 5.23 19.37
N TYR A 313 42.38 4.11 19.94
CA TYR A 313 41.08 3.53 19.62
C TYR A 313 40.21 3.35 20.85
N PHE A 314 38.92 3.32 20.59
CA PHE A 314 37.84 3.11 21.55
C PHE A 314 37.31 1.69 21.32
N GLY A 315 37.19 0.86 22.38
CA GLY A 315 36.55 -0.47 22.29
C GLY A 315 35.44 -0.72 23.33
N VAL A 316 34.42 -1.50 22.98
CA VAL A 316 33.45 -2.14 23.90
C VAL A 316 33.47 -3.64 23.65
N VAL A 317 33.37 -4.44 24.72
CA VAL A 317 33.37 -5.91 24.65
C VAL A 317 32.03 -6.43 25.15
N THR A 318 31.41 -7.33 24.41
CA THR A 318 30.19 -8.01 24.84
C THR A 318 30.19 -9.48 24.43
N THR A 319 29.50 -10.33 25.19
CA THR A 319 29.25 -11.73 24.81
C THR A 319 27.98 -11.91 23.98
N SER A 320 27.14 -10.86 23.87
CA SER A 320 25.94 -10.89 23.04
C SER A 320 26.28 -10.50 21.60
N PRO A 321 26.04 -11.39 20.61
CA PRO A 321 26.19 -11.03 19.20
C PRO A 321 25.20 -9.93 18.80
N HIS A 322 23.94 -10.01 19.26
CA HIS A 322 22.89 -9.04 18.95
C HIS A 322 23.30 -7.62 19.35
N LEU A 323 23.77 -7.45 20.58
CA LEU A 323 24.21 -6.15 21.09
C LEU A 323 25.41 -5.61 20.29
N ALA A 324 26.38 -6.47 19.94
CA ALA A 324 27.55 -6.03 19.17
C ALA A 324 27.18 -5.47 17.78
N TYR A 325 26.26 -6.14 17.07
CA TYR A 325 25.76 -5.68 15.77
C TYR A 325 24.92 -4.42 15.89
N GLN A 326 24.00 -4.36 16.86
CA GLN A 326 23.15 -3.18 17.09
C GLN A 326 23.98 -1.94 17.46
N VAL A 327 25.03 -2.10 18.26
CA VAL A 327 25.97 -1.02 18.58
C VAL A 327 26.71 -0.55 17.33
N GLN A 328 27.17 -1.47 16.47
CA GLN A 328 27.79 -1.11 15.19
C GLN A 328 26.82 -0.34 14.29
N GLU A 329 25.55 -0.77 14.22
CA GLU A 329 24.50 -0.13 13.42
C GLU A 329 24.16 1.28 13.94
N ILE A 330 23.97 1.45 15.26
CA ILE A 330 23.72 2.75 15.89
C ILE A 330 24.89 3.71 15.63
N LEU A 331 26.14 3.26 15.82
CA LEU A 331 27.32 4.06 15.54
C LEU A 331 27.38 4.49 14.06
N GLY A 332 27.04 3.59 13.12
CA GLY A 332 26.95 3.89 11.70
C GLY A 332 25.90 4.96 11.37
N GLY A 333 24.72 4.91 12.01
CA GLY A 333 23.69 5.95 11.94
C GLY A 333 24.22 7.32 12.38
N LEU A 334 24.92 7.35 13.52
CA LEU A 334 25.61 8.54 14.06
C LEU A 334 26.84 8.99 13.25
N GLY A 335 27.16 8.32 12.14
CA GLY A 335 28.27 8.68 11.25
C GLY A 335 29.65 8.29 11.79
N ILE A 336 29.71 7.27 12.68
CA ILE A 336 30.90 6.70 13.29
C ILE A 336 31.06 5.26 12.81
N ALA A 337 32.02 4.99 11.91
CA ALA A 337 32.27 3.62 11.48
C ALA A 337 32.96 2.80 12.59
N ALA A 338 32.39 1.64 12.92
CA ALA A 338 32.92 0.72 13.91
C ALA A 338 33.22 -0.65 13.30
N SER A 339 34.28 -1.31 13.78
CA SER A 339 34.66 -2.68 13.43
C SER A 339 34.20 -3.65 14.51
N VAL A 340 33.59 -4.78 14.13
CA VAL A 340 33.31 -5.89 15.06
C VAL A 340 34.28 -7.04 14.79
N THR A 341 34.99 -7.47 15.82
CA THR A 341 35.90 -8.64 15.78
C THR A 341 35.53 -9.61 16.89
N THR A 342 35.99 -10.86 16.81
CA THR A 342 35.68 -11.86 17.83
C THR A 342 36.93 -12.56 18.35
N SER A 343 36.92 -12.91 19.63
CA SER A 343 37.90 -13.77 20.27
C SER A 343 37.21 -14.93 21.00
N SER A 344 37.75 -16.14 20.91
CA SER A 344 37.23 -17.32 21.61
C SER A 344 38.29 -17.90 22.55
N PRO A 345 38.45 -17.37 23.78
CA PRO A 345 39.41 -17.92 24.74
C PRO A 345 39.04 -19.36 25.14
N PRO A 346 40.01 -20.25 25.42
CA PRO A 346 39.73 -21.62 25.86
C PRO A 346 38.83 -21.65 27.11
N GLY A 347 37.75 -22.43 27.07
CA GLY A 347 36.80 -22.58 28.18
C GLY A 347 35.87 -21.39 28.43
N LYS A 348 35.89 -20.34 27.59
CA LYS A 348 35.00 -19.17 27.68
C LYS A 348 34.18 -18.99 26.41
N ARG A 349 33.04 -18.30 26.54
CA ARG A 349 32.16 -17.96 25.40
C ARG A 349 32.85 -16.99 24.44
N ARG A 350 32.47 -17.03 23.14
CA ARG A 350 32.93 -16.10 22.11
C ARG A 350 32.61 -14.66 22.55
N ALA A 351 33.64 -13.82 22.63
CA ALA A 351 33.50 -12.40 22.94
C ALA A 351 33.58 -11.58 21.66
N TYR A 352 32.70 -10.60 21.53
CA TYR A 352 32.60 -9.67 20.43
C TYR A 352 33.17 -8.33 20.87
N HIS A 353 34.12 -7.81 20.10
CA HIS A 353 34.77 -6.54 20.37
C HIS A 353 34.36 -5.53 19.30
N VAL A 354 33.73 -4.43 19.72
CA VAL A 354 33.33 -3.32 18.87
C VAL A 354 34.36 -2.21 19.01
N HIS A 355 35.13 -1.93 17.96
CA HIS A 355 36.21 -0.94 17.99
C HIS A 355 35.99 0.21 17.02
N VAL A 356 36.26 1.43 17.47
CA VAL A 356 36.29 2.66 16.66
C VAL A 356 37.72 3.17 16.60
N THR A 357 38.23 3.36 15.38
CA THR A 357 39.62 3.70 15.08
C THR A 357 39.73 4.89 14.11
N ALA A 358 40.95 5.38 13.91
CA ALA A 358 41.30 6.41 12.91
C ALA A 358 40.46 7.69 13.01
N GLU A 359 39.98 8.22 11.87
CA GLU A 359 39.24 9.49 11.79
C GLU A 359 37.93 9.50 12.60
N PHE A 360 37.35 8.34 12.86
CA PHE A 360 36.12 8.19 13.65
C PHE A 360 36.37 8.28 15.16
N SER A 361 37.61 8.10 15.64
CA SER A 361 37.96 8.25 17.05
C SER A 361 37.68 9.67 17.57
N GLN A 362 37.84 10.70 16.74
CA GLN A 362 37.53 12.08 17.12
C GLN A 362 36.03 12.29 17.31
N ARG A 363 35.21 11.78 16.38
CA ARG A 363 33.74 11.83 16.48
C ARG A 363 33.24 11.03 17.70
N MET A 364 33.84 9.88 17.97
CA MET A 364 33.55 9.08 19.16
C MET A 364 33.93 9.82 20.45
N ALA A 365 35.08 10.50 20.48
CA ALA A 365 35.48 11.30 21.64
C ALA A 365 34.51 12.46 21.90
N ALA A 366 34.01 13.12 20.86
CA ALA A 366 32.97 14.15 20.96
C ALA A 366 31.65 13.58 21.50
N LEU A 367 31.21 12.41 20.99
CA LEU A 367 30.02 11.71 21.47
C LEU A 367 30.13 11.36 22.97
N LEU A 368 31.31 10.92 23.39
CA LEU A 368 31.59 10.54 24.78
C LEU A 368 31.94 11.72 25.70
N GLN A 369 32.14 12.93 25.15
CA GLN A 369 32.59 14.13 25.87
C GLN A 369 33.93 13.94 26.60
N VAL A 370 34.87 13.22 25.99
CA VAL A 370 36.20 12.95 26.55
C VAL A 370 37.28 13.74 25.83
N LYS A 371 38.25 14.28 26.58
CA LYS A 371 39.40 15.00 25.99
C LYS A 371 40.23 14.03 25.14
N PHE A 372 40.40 14.36 23.85
CA PHE A 372 41.15 13.57 22.88
C PHE A 372 42.09 14.47 22.08
N SER A 373 43.39 14.15 22.12
CA SER A 373 44.44 14.81 21.34
C SER A 373 45.10 13.77 20.44
N ASP A 374 44.94 13.92 19.13
CA ASP A 374 45.47 12.95 18.17
C ASP A 374 46.91 13.31 17.79
N SER A 375 47.89 12.83 18.54
CA SER A 375 49.29 13.13 18.26
C SER A 375 49.95 12.16 17.27
N ARG A 376 49.30 11.04 16.87
CA ARG A 376 49.97 9.98 16.09
C ARG A 376 49.16 9.15 15.07
N ASN A 377 47.88 9.37 14.79
CA ASN A 377 47.21 8.58 13.72
C ASN A 377 47.49 9.12 12.31
N ARG A 378 48.63 8.73 11.72
CA ARG A 378 48.92 8.86 10.27
C ARG A 378 48.26 7.76 9.41
N THR A 379 47.37 6.95 9.99
CA THR A 379 46.74 5.80 9.33
C THR A 379 45.38 6.21 8.78
N ALA A 380 45.26 6.26 7.44
CA ALA A 380 43.98 6.50 6.79
C ALA A 380 42.99 5.39 7.18
N SER A 381 41.75 5.75 7.50
CA SER A 381 40.67 4.79 7.73
C SER A 381 40.54 3.85 6.53
N HIS A 382 40.36 2.56 6.81
CA HIS A 382 39.99 1.57 5.79
C HIS A 382 38.52 1.72 5.36
N TYR A 383 37.70 2.46 6.11
CA TYR A 383 36.30 2.72 5.81
C TYR A 383 36.12 4.04 5.06
N LEU A 384 35.11 4.09 4.20
CA LEU A 384 34.53 5.33 3.68
C LEU A 384 33.10 5.45 4.23
N VAL A 385 32.64 6.67 4.46
CA VAL A 385 31.28 6.93 4.95
C VAL A 385 30.74 8.12 4.19
N ASP A 386 29.57 7.98 3.57
CA ASP A 386 28.81 9.07 2.97
C ASP A 386 27.46 9.25 3.67
N SER A 387 26.49 9.94 3.05
CA SER A 387 25.14 10.14 3.59
C SER A 387 24.37 8.83 3.84
N ASP A 388 24.61 7.81 3.02
CA ASP A 388 23.72 6.66 2.89
C ASP A 388 24.39 5.32 3.23
N PHE A 389 25.71 5.22 3.14
CA PHE A 389 26.43 3.96 3.30
C PHE A 389 27.74 4.09 4.09
N VAL A 390 28.10 2.98 4.75
CA VAL A 390 29.45 2.70 5.25
C VAL A 390 30.10 1.69 4.30
N TYR A 391 31.18 2.09 3.65
CA TYR A 391 31.92 1.27 2.70
C TYR A 391 33.05 0.54 3.43
N ALA A 392 33.06 -0.79 3.33
CA ALA A 392 34.03 -1.65 3.97
C ALA A 392 34.79 -2.49 2.93
N PRO A 393 36.13 -2.49 2.94
CA PRO A 393 36.91 -3.20 1.92
C PRO A 393 36.91 -4.71 2.15
N ILE A 394 36.86 -5.47 1.06
CA ILE A 394 36.98 -6.93 1.02
C ILE A 394 38.43 -7.32 1.34
N ARG A 395 38.60 -8.19 2.34
CA ARG A 395 39.91 -8.72 2.76
C ARG A 395 40.30 -9.98 1.99
N GLY A 396 39.33 -10.79 1.60
CA GLY A 396 39.55 -12.03 0.88
C GLY A 396 38.24 -12.68 0.46
N ILE A 397 38.32 -13.53 -0.56
CA ILE A 397 37.19 -14.28 -1.10
C ILE A 397 37.66 -15.74 -1.21
N GLU A 398 36.93 -16.66 -0.58
CA GLU A 398 37.17 -18.10 -0.65
C GLU A 398 36.02 -18.75 -1.44
N ILE A 399 36.33 -19.72 -2.28
CA ILE A 399 35.33 -20.45 -3.08
C ILE A 399 35.33 -21.91 -2.63
N ARG A 400 34.15 -22.46 -2.36
CA ARG A 400 33.95 -23.87 -2.02
C ARG A 400 32.79 -24.42 -2.83
N ASN A 401 32.98 -25.57 -3.48
CA ASN A 401 31.86 -26.26 -4.13
C ASN A 401 31.01 -26.99 -3.09
N VAL A 402 29.69 -26.92 -3.26
CA VAL A 402 28.70 -27.59 -2.41
C VAL A 402 27.74 -28.40 -3.28
N GLU A 403 27.26 -29.51 -2.73
CA GLU A 403 26.25 -30.37 -3.36
C GLU A 403 25.05 -30.49 -2.42
N LYS A 404 23.84 -30.41 -2.97
CA LYS A 404 22.55 -30.52 -2.30
C LYS A 404 22.43 -29.65 -1.04
N LEU A 405 23.01 -28.46 -1.05
CA LEU A 405 22.95 -27.56 0.09
C LEU A 405 21.65 -26.74 0.02
N GLN A 406 20.87 -26.74 1.08
CA GLN A 406 19.68 -25.89 1.17
C GLN A 406 20.09 -24.42 1.35
N VAL A 407 19.54 -23.55 0.49
CA VAL A 407 19.79 -22.10 0.49
C VAL A 407 18.49 -21.32 0.54
N PHE A 408 18.54 -20.14 1.16
CA PHE A 408 17.41 -19.30 1.55
C PHE A 408 17.49 -17.92 0.91
N ASN A 409 16.35 -17.31 0.59
CA ASN A 409 16.25 -15.92 0.18
C ASN A 409 14.96 -15.31 0.75
N LEU A 410 14.92 -13.98 0.85
CA LEU A 410 13.79 -13.25 1.41
C LEU A 410 13.09 -12.45 0.32
N GLU A 411 11.78 -12.32 0.40
CA GLU A 411 10.99 -11.32 -0.33
C GLU A 411 10.66 -10.19 0.64
N VAL A 412 10.95 -8.95 0.25
CA VAL A 412 10.93 -7.79 1.14
C VAL A 412 10.06 -6.70 0.53
N GLU A 413 9.09 -6.22 1.29
CA GLU A 413 8.11 -5.23 0.89
C GLU A 413 8.78 -3.98 0.29
N GLN A 414 8.32 -3.55 -0.90
CA GLN A 414 8.72 -2.34 -1.64
C GLN A 414 10.18 -2.27 -2.14
N ASP A 415 11.16 -2.65 -1.33
CA ASP A 415 12.57 -2.34 -1.57
C ASP A 415 13.39 -3.54 -2.06
N GLN A 416 12.86 -4.77 -1.95
CA GLN A 416 13.43 -5.98 -2.54
C GLN A 416 14.96 -6.17 -2.26
N THR A 417 15.38 -5.76 -1.06
CA THR A 417 16.78 -5.79 -0.60
C THR A 417 16.81 -6.00 0.90
N TYR A 418 17.89 -6.56 1.42
CA TYR A 418 18.09 -6.76 2.85
C TYR A 418 19.58 -6.80 3.18
N THR A 419 19.89 -6.71 4.48
CA THR A 419 21.26 -6.71 4.97
C THR A 419 21.62 -8.08 5.52
N ALA A 420 22.58 -8.75 4.90
CA ALA A 420 23.07 -10.08 5.26
C ALA A 420 24.56 -10.04 5.61
N ALA A 421 24.98 -10.63 6.73
CA ALA A 421 26.33 -10.47 7.30
C ALA A 421 26.78 -9.00 7.38
N GLY A 422 25.81 -8.11 7.62
CA GLY A 422 25.97 -6.67 7.64
C GLY A 422 26.42 -6.06 6.31
N GLN A 423 26.16 -6.70 5.17
CA GLN A 423 26.34 -6.16 3.81
C GLN A 423 25.00 -6.12 3.09
N VAL A 424 24.81 -5.15 2.20
CA VAL A 424 23.59 -5.04 1.40
C VAL A 424 23.57 -6.09 0.28
N VAL A 425 22.51 -6.89 0.27
CA VAL A 425 22.21 -7.86 -0.79
C VAL A 425 20.83 -7.60 -1.39
N HIS A 426 20.63 -8.00 -2.65
CA HIS A 426 19.36 -7.84 -3.37
C HIS A 426 18.63 -9.17 -3.42
N ASN A 427 17.30 -9.17 -3.24
CA ASN A 427 16.50 -10.32 -3.65
C ASN A 427 16.10 -10.13 -5.12
N CYS A 428 16.35 -11.08 -6.02
CA CYS A 428 15.97 -10.93 -7.43
C CYS A 428 16.43 -9.61 -8.11
N VAL A 429 17.52 -9.64 -8.88
CA VAL A 429 17.91 -8.53 -9.80
C VAL A 429 16.67 -7.90 -10.44
N LYS A 430 16.54 -6.57 -10.44
CA LYS A 430 15.47 -5.83 -11.15
C LYS A 430 15.39 -6.36 -12.58
N LYS A 431 14.52 -7.37 -12.82
CA LYS A 431 14.53 -8.17 -14.05
C LYS A 431 14.16 -7.29 -15.24
N CYS A 432 13.37 -6.25 -14.99
CA CYS A 432 12.97 -5.29 -15.99
C CYS A 432 13.00 -3.87 -15.39
N PRO A 433 13.68 -2.90 -16.02
CA PRO A 433 13.71 -1.53 -15.53
C PRO A 433 12.34 -0.85 -15.66
N PHE A 434 11.45 -1.39 -16.49
CA PHE A 434 10.10 -0.90 -16.78
C PHE A 434 8.97 -1.67 -16.07
N ASP A 435 9.29 -2.54 -15.11
CA ASP A 435 8.30 -3.39 -14.41
C ASP A 435 7.36 -4.17 -15.37
N ALA A 436 7.91 -4.63 -16.50
CA ALA A 436 7.14 -5.29 -17.56
C ALA A 436 6.99 -6.81 -17.35
N ILE A 437 7.71 -7.39 -16.39
CA ILE A 437 7.75 -8.84 -16.16
C ILE A 437 7.39 -9.09 -14.71
N ARG A 438 6.40 -9.97 -14.49
CA ARG A 438 6.05 -10.47 -13.16
C ARG A 438 6.06 -11.99 -13.14
N ILE A 439 6.53 -12.55 -12.03
CA ILE A 439 6.57 -14.01 -11.83
C ILE A 439 5.90 -14.26 -10.49
N ILE A 440 4.75 -14.91 -10.54
CA ILE A 440 3.83 -15.04 -9.42
C ILE A 440 3.78 -16.51 -9.02
N GLY A 441 3.94 -16.78 -7.73
CA GLY A 441 3.71 -18.09 -7.15
C GLY A 441 2.23 -18.24 -6.81
N LEU A 442 1.54 -19.19 -7.45
CA LEU A 442 0.17 -19.56 -7.10
C LEU A 442 0.13 -20.98 -6.52
N PRO A 443 -0.81 -21.28 -5.61
CA PRO A 443 -1.08 -22.65 -5.18
C PRO A 443 -1.21 -23.61 -6.38
N GLU A 444 -0.65 -24.81 -6.27
CA GLU A 444 -0.70 -25.80 -7.36
C GLU A 444 -2.13 -26.28 -7.65
N ALA A 445 -2.98 -26.35 -6.63
CA ALA A 445 -4.41 -26.69 -6.77
C ALA A 445 -5.16 -25.78 -7.76
N LEU A 446 -4.74 -24.52 -7.94
CA LEU A 446 -5.39 -23.61 -8.89
C LEU A 446 -5.11 -23.97 -10.35
N LYS A 447 -4.12 -24.82 -10.63
CA LYS A 447 -3.83 -25.23 -12.01
C LYS A 447 -5.02 -25.96 -12.62
N GLU A 448 -5.72 -26.75 -11.81
CA GLU A 448 -6.92 -27.48 -12.23
C GLU A 448 -8.08 -26.53 -12.47
N ASP A 449 -8.16 -25.38 -11.78
CA ASP A 449 -9.22 -24.38 -11.87
C ASP A 449 -9.08 -23.41 -13.08
N LEU A 450 -8.10 -23.59 -13.97
CA LEU A 450 -7.82 -22.67 -15.07
C LEU A 450 -8.90 -22.74 -16.16
N VAL A 451 -9.63 -21.64 -16.34
CA VAL A 451 -10.75 -21.58 -17.30
C VAL A 451 -10.33 -20.98 -18.65
N HIS A 452 -9.55 -19.90 -18.61
CA HIS A 452 -9.18 -19.18 -19.83
C HIS A 452 -7.80 -18.53 -19.72
N GLN A 453 -7.06 -18.54 -20.84
CA GLN A 453 -5.77 -17.87 -21.00
C GLN A 453 -5.70 -17.21 -22.39
N TYR A 454 -5.36 -15.92 -22.46
CA TYR A 454 -5.30 -15.19 -23.74
C TYR A 454 -4.09 -15.53 -24.62
N GLY A 455 -3.00 -15.99 -24.01
CA GLY A 455 -1.74 -16.21 -24.71
C GLY A 455 -0.62 -16.63 -23.77
N LYS A 456 0.55 -16.92 -24.33
CA LYS A 456 1.75 -17.20 -23.53
C LYS A 456 2.10 -15.97 -22.69
N ASN A 457 2.29 -16.19 -21.38
CA ASN A 457 2.56 -15.13 -20.41
C ASN A 457 1.55 -13.97 -20.39
N ALA A 458 0.30 -14.25 -20.77
CA ALA A 458 -0.79 -13.29 -20.73
C ALA A 458 -1.73 -13.57 -19.55
N PHE A 459 -2.74 -12.71 -19.41
CA PHE A 459 -3.76 -12.82 -18.38
C PHE A 459 -4.43 -14.21 -18.34
N ARG A 460 -4.68 -14.69 -17.12
CA ARG A 460 -5.37 -15.97 -16.83
C ARG A 460 -6.57 -15.77 -15.92
N LEU A 461 -7.66 -16.45 -16.23
CA LEU A 461 -8.86 -16.48 -15.39
C LEU A 461 -9.05 -17.88 -14.79
N PHE A 462 -9.23 -17.92 -13.48
CA PHE A 462 -9.50 -19.12 -12.71
C PHE A 462 -10.92 -19.10 -12.16
N ARG A 463 -11.62 -20.24 -12.29
CA ARG A 463 -13.03 -20.45 -11.96
C ARG A 463 -14.00 -19.56 -12.78
N LEU A 464 -15.29 -19.84 -12.67
CA LEU A 464 -16.39 -19.05 -13.25
C LEU A 464 -17.55 -19.01 -12.25
N PRO A 465 -18.33 -17.92 -12.20
CA PRO A 465 -19.50 -17.84 -11.35
C PRO A 465 -20.66 -18.60 -12.02
N VAL A 466 -21.55 -19.16 -11.22
CA VAL A 466 -22.74 -19.87 -11.72
C VAL A 466 -23.92 -18.89 -11.75
N PRO A 467 -24.49 -18.58 -12.94
CA PRO A 467 -25.68 -17.73 -13.03
C PRO A 467 -26.92 -18.44 -12.47
N LYS A 468 -27.75 -17.71 -11.70
CA LYS A 468 -29.02 -18.23 -11.14
C LYS A 468 -30.21 -17.41 -11.65
N LYS A 469 -31.35 -18.07 -11.88
CA LYS A 469 -32.62 -17.38 -12.17
C LYS A 469 -33.24 -16.88 -10.88
N GLY A 470 -33.96 -15.76 -10.92
CA GLY A 470 -34.66 -15.22 -9.75
C GLY A 470 -33.79 -14.35 -8.85
N GLU A 471 -32.48 -14.28 -9.10
CA GLU A 471 -31.51 -13.50 -8.32
C GLU A 471 -30.67 -12.63 -9.25
N VAL A 472 -30.27 -11.46 -8.76
CA VAL A 472 -29.23 -10.65 -9.41
C VAL A 472 -27.86 -11.09 -8.89
N ILE A 473 -27.02 -11.59 -9.80
CA ILE A 473 -25.63 -11.95 -9.50
C ILE A 473 -24.72 -10.76 -9.73
N GLY A 474 -24.06 -10.27 -8.68
CA GLY A 474 -23.06 -9.21 -8.75
C GLY A 474 -21.63 -9.76 -8.90
N LEU A 475 -20.82 -9.09 -9.72
CA LEU A 475 -19.38 -9.32 -9.83
C LEU A 475 -18.63 -8.10 -9.30
N LEU A 476 -17.81 -8.30 -8.27
CA LEU A 476 -17.06 -7.23 -7.61
C LEU A 476 -15.57 -7.56 -7.55
N GLY A 477 -14.74 -6.66 -8.05
CA GLY A 477 -13.28 -6.76 -7.96
C GLY A 477 -12.56 -5.59 -8.65
N PRO A 478 -11.24 -5.46 -8.46
CA PRO A 478 -10.42 -4.40 -9.07
C PRO A 478 -10.51 -4.35 -10.60
N ASN A 479 -10.00 -3.31 -11.24
CA ASN A 479 -9.85 -3.33 -12.70
C ASN A 479 -8.74 -4.28 -13.16
N GLY A 480 -8.87 -4.78 -14.41
CA GLY A 480 -7.88 -5.65 -15.04
C GLY A 480 -7.75 -7.07 -14.47
N ILE A 481 -8.68 -7.51 -13.62
CA ILE A 481 -8.72 -8.87 -13.03
C ILE A 481 -9.70 -9.82 -13.75
N GLY A 482 -10.17 -9.48 -14.95
CA GLY A 482 -10.92 -10.40 -15.82
C GLY A 482 -12.44 -10.38 -15.68
N LYS A 483 -13.06 -9.33 -15.11
CA LYS A 483 -14.53 -9.20 -14.99
C LYS A 483 -15.23 -9.24 -16.37
N THR A 484 -14.78 -8.43 -17.32
CA THR A 484 -15.31 -8.42 -18.70
C THR A 484 -15.01 -9.73 -19.43
N THR A 485 -13.85 -10.36 -19.17
CA THR A 485 -13.55 -11.71 -19.68
C THR A 485 -14.55 -12.75 -19.17
N CYS A 486 -14.91 -12.67 -17.88
CA CYS A 486 -15.94 -13.52 -17.28
C CYS A 486 -17.29 -13.32 -17.96
N VAL A 487 -17.71 -12.07 -18.22
CA VAL A 487 -18.94 -11.77 -18.96
C VAL A 487 -18.91 -12.38 -20.36
N GLY A 488 -17.80 -12.23 -21.10
CA GLY A 488 -17.65 -12.80 -22.44
C GLY A 488 -17.70 -14.33 -22.47
N LEU A 489 -17.18 -14.99 -21.43
CA LEU A 489 -17.24 -16.46 -21.29
C LEU A 489 -18.66 -16.94 -20.99
N LEU A 490 -19.36 -16.26 -20.08
CA LEU A 490 -20.72 -16.62 -19.69
C LEU A 490 -21.75 -16.30 -20.78
N SER A 491 -21.49 -15.28 -21.61
CA SER A 491 -22.37 -14.88 -22.70
C SER A 491 -22.22 -15.74 -23.95
N GLY A 492 -21.15 -16.55 -24.03
CA GLY A 492 -20.79 -17.35 -25.19
C GLY A 492 -20.06 -16.58 -26.31
N GLU A 493 -19.72 -15.30 -26.12
CA GLU A 493 -18.89 -14.53 -27.06
C GLU A 493 -17.45 -15.09 -27.13
N ILE A 494 -16.96 -15.60 -26.01
CA ILE A 494 -15.65 -16.24 -25.88
C ILE A 494 -15.89 -17.67 -25.38
N ALA A 495 -15.34 -18.67 -26.07
CA ALA A 495 -15.33 -20.02 -25.56
C ALA A 495 -14.22 -20.18 -24.50
N PRO A 496 -14.48 -20.84 -23.35
CA PRO A 496 -13.42 -21.27 -22.44
C PRO A 496 -12.36 -22.08 -23.19
N ASN A 497 -11.10 -21.87 -22.85
CA ASN A 497 -10.01 -22.54 -23.53
C ASN A 497 -9.10 -23.34 -22.59
N LEU A 498 -9.43 -23.46 -21.30
CA LEU A 498 -8.76 -24.31 -20.31
C LEU A 498 -7.22 -24.21 -20.34
N GLY A 499 -6.67 -23.06 -20.73
CA GLY A 499 -5.22 -22.85 -20.91
C GLY A 499 -4.65 -23.20 -22.29
N HIS A 500 -5.42 -23.81 -23.18
CA HIS A 500 -5.07 -24.14 -24.56
C HIS A 500 -5.14 -22.93 -25.53
N TYR A 501 -4.46 -21.83 -25.19
CA TYR A 501 -4.49 -20.55 -25.92
C TYR A 501 -4.00 -20.59 -27.38
N ARG A 502 -3.32 -21.66 -27.81
CA ARG A 502 -2.84 -21.83 -29.21
C ARG A 502 -3.92 -22.36 -30.15
N ARG A 503 -4.98 -22.97 -29.63
CA ARG A 503 -6.05 -23.55 -30.46
C ARG A 503 -6.96 -22.42 -30.95
N LYS A 504 -7.26 -22.42 -32.26
CA LYS A 504 -8.09 -21.38 -32.91
C LYS A 504 -9.58 -21.71 -32.96
N LYS A 505 -9.96 -22.98 -32.78
CA LYS A 505 -11.37 -23.43 -32.78
C LYS A 505 -11.86 -23.65 -31.35
N ALA A 506 -13.09 -23.23 -31.07
CA ALA A 506 -13.79 -23.55 -29.82
C ALA A 506 -14.03 -25.06 -29.72
N TYR A 507 -13.88 -25.64 -28.54
CA TYR A 507 -14.04 -27.07 -28.30
C TYR A 507 -14.97 -27.30 -27.10
N TRP A 508 -16.25 -27.05 -27.30
CA TRP A 508 -17.24 -27.15 -26.23
C TRP A 508 -17.32 -28.54 -25.57
N GLU A 509 -17.03 -29.61 -26.30
CA GLU A 509 -17.03 -30.98 -25.74
C GLU A 509 -16.07 -31.13 -24.56
N GLU A 510 -14.77 -30.83 -24.72
CA GLU A 510 -13.81 -30.95 -23.60
C GLU A 510 -14.12 -29.96 -22.47
N VAL A 511 -14.70 -28.79 -22.78
CA VAL A 511 -15.16 -27.82 -21.77
C VAL A 511 -16.30 -28.40 -20.94
N LEU A 512 -17.29 -29.02 -21.59
CA LEU A 512 -18.43 -29.63 -20.92
C LEU A 512 -18.01 -30.84 -20.09
N ASP A 513 -17.08 -31.66 -20.59
CA ASP A 513 -16.49 -32.78 -19.86
C ASP A 513 -15.75 -32.29 -18.61
N TYR A 514 -14.96 -31.22 -18.73
CA TYR A 514 -14.24 -30.63 -17.60
C TYR A 514 -15.19 -30.14 -16.50
N PHE A 515 -16.33 -29.54 -16.86
CA PHE A 515 -17.32 -29.07 -15.90
C PHE A 515 -18.34 -30.14 -15.48
N ALA A 516 -18.23 -31.38 -15.97
CA ALA A 516 -19.22 -32.43 -15.72
C ALA A 516 -19.47 -32.65 -14.22
N GLY A 517 -20.74 -32.76 -13.85
CA GLY A 517 -21.18 -32.91 -12.46
C GLY A 517 -21.24 -31.60 -11.65
N THR A 518 -20.98 -30.44 -12.26
CA THR A 518 -21.16 -29.12 -11.63
C THR A 518 -22.43 -28.42 -12.15
N GLU A 519 -23.00 -27.48 -11.36
CA GLU A 519 -24.13 -26.64 -11.83
C GLU A 519 -23.77 -25.82 -13.09
N LEU A 520 -22.49 -25.51 -13.29
CA LEU A 520 -22.03 -24.75 -14.44
C LEU A 520 -22.10 -25.56 -15.74
N HIS A 521 -22.03 -26.90 -15.66
CA HIS A 521 -22.18 -27.78 -16.82
C HIS A 521 -23.49 -27.54 -17.56
N ASP A 522 -24.61 -27.61 -16.84
CA ASP A 522 -25.96 -27.44 -17.41
C ASP A 522 -26.14 -26.05 -18.05
N TYR A 523 -25.48 -25.03 -17.48
CA TYR A 523 -25.51 -23.68 -18.02
C TYR A 523 -24.69 -23.58 -19.32
N LEU A 524 -23.44 -24.04 -19.30
CA LEU A 524 -22.54 -24.00 -20.45
C LEU A 524 -23.05 -24.88 -21.60
N GLU A 525 -23.68 -26.02 -21.30
CA GLU A 525 -24.28 -26.90 -22.30
C GLU A 525 -25.37 -26.16 -23.10
N LYS A 526 -26.22 -25.39 -22.40
CA LYS A 526 -27.27 -24.59 -23.03
C LYS A 526 -26.70 -23.45 -23.86
N ILE A 527 -25.59 -22.82 -23.44
CA ILE A 527 -24.88 -21.80 -24.21
C ILE A 527 -24.24 -22.40 -25.46
N ALA A 528 -23.51 -23.52 -25.32
CA ALA A 528 -22.85 -24.23 -26.41
C ALA A 528 -23.84 -24.64 -27.50
N ASN A 529 -25.00 -25.16 -27.09
CA ASN A 529 -26.08 -25.58 -27.98
C ASN A 529 -26.98 -24.42 -28.46
N LYS A 530 -26.65 -23.16 -28.14
CA LYS A 530 -27.42 -21.95 -28.47
C LYS A 530 -28.90 -22.02 -28.03
N ARG A 531 -29.19 -22.76 -26.96
CA ARG A 531 -30.53 -22.87 -26.35
C ARG A 531 -30.85 -21.68 -25.45
N LEU A 532 -29.83 -20.94 -24.99
CA LEU A 532 -29.99 -19.69 -24.27
C LEU A 532 -29.59 -18.52 -25.16
N THR A 533 -30.45 -17.51 -25.19
CA THR A 533 -30.19 -16.24 -25.86
C THR A 533 -29.61 -15.23 -24.88
N THR A 534 -28.62 -14.45 -25.31
CA THR A 534 -27.88 -13.52 -24.44
C THR A 534 -28.03 -12.07 -24.91
N ALA A 535 -28.13 -11.15 -23.95
CA ALA A 535 -28.10 -9.71 -24.19
C ALA A 535 -27.04 -9.06 -23.31
N ILE A 536 -26.14 -8.28 -23.91
CA ILE A 536 -25.02 -7.65 -23.21
C ILE A 536 -25.10 -6.15 -23.43
N LYS A 537 -25.09 -5.39 -22.32
CA LYS A 537 -24.85 -3.95 -22.36
C LYS A 537 -23.35 -3.71 -22.54
N PRO A 538 -22.91 -2.99 -23.59
CA PRO A 538 -21.49 -2.71 -23.80
C PRO A 538 -20.93 -1.77 -22.72
N GLN A 539 -19.71 -2.03 -22.24
CA GLN A 539 -19.07 -1.23 -21.20
C GLN A 539 -18.90 0.25 -21.62
N TYR A 540 -18.32 0.50 -22.80
CA TYR A 540 -18.04 1.85 -23.31
C TYR A 540 -19.18 2.41 -24.15
N VAL A 541 -20.09 3.16 -23.52
CA VAL A 541 -21.24 3.76 -24.22
C VAL A 541 -20.87 4.92 -25.13
N ASP A 542 -19.74 5.59 -24.88
CA ASP A 542 -19.26 6.72 -25.71
C ASP A 542 -18.89 6.29 -27.14
N LYS A 543 -18.67 4.99 -27.36
CA LYS A 543 -18.43 4.44 -28.70
C LYS A 543 -19.73 4.22 -29.49
N LEU A 544 -20.88 4.17 -28.82
CA LEU A 544 -22.17 3.90 -29.47
C LEU A 544 -22.55 5.02 -30.44
N SER A 545 -22.30 6.28 -30.09
CA SER A 545 -22.57 7.44 -30.95
C SER A 545 -21.72 7.47 -32.23
N LYS A 546 -20.61 6.70 -32.27
CA LYS A 546 -19.77 6.55 -33.47
C LYS A 546 -20.22 5.39 -34.37
N VAL A 547 -20.97 4.44 -33.82
CA VAL A 547 -21.37 3.20 -34.51
C VAL A 547 -22.82 3.26 -35.00
N TYR A 548 -23.69 3.91 -34.23
CA TYR A 548 -25.11 4.04 -34.53
C TYR A 548 -25.45 5.50 -34.81
N SER A 549 -26.24 5.73 -35.87
CA SER A 549 -26.75 7.03 -36.28
C SER A 549 -28.28 7.00 -36.40
N GLY A 550 -28.90 8.18 -36.35
CA GLY A 550 -30.36 8.32 -36.41
C GLY A 550 -30.99 8.59 -35.04
N ARG A 551 -32.33 8.59 -35.01
CA ARG A 551 -33.09 8.89 -33.80
C ARG A 551 -33.14 7.70 -32.85
N VAL A 552 -33.15 8.01 -31.56
CA VAL A 552 -33.24 6.99 -30.50
C VAL A 552 -34.51 6.16 -30.62
N ARG A 553 -35.65 6.80 -30.87
CA ARG A 553 -36.96 6.14 -31.04
C ARG A 553 -36.91 5.06 -32.12
N ASP A 554 -36.32 5.37 -33.27
CA ASP A 554 -36.27 4.45 -34.41
C ASP A 554 -35.43 3.21 -34.07
N LEU A 555 -34.29 3.41 -33.40
CA LEU A 555 -33.43 2.32 -32.95
C LEU A 555 -34.14 1.42 -31.93
N LEU A 556 -34.72 2.02 -30.89
CA LEU A 556 -35.36 1.25 -29.82
C LEU A 556 -36.62 0.53 -30.30
N THR A 557 -37.42 1.17 -31.16
CA THR A 557 -38.62 0.54 -31.76
C THR A 557 -38.25 -0.64 -32.64
N LYS A 558 -37.12 -0.58 -33.36
CA LYS A 558 -36.62 -1.70 -34.17
C LYS A 558 -36.18 -2.89 -33.34
N ILE A 559 -35.68 -2.64 -32.12
CA ILE A 559 -35.24 -3.70 -31.19
C ILE A 559 -36.42 -4.28 -30.41
N ASP A 560 -37.41 -3.45 -30.10
CA ASP A 560 -38.58 -3.83 -29.32
C ASP A 560 -39.51 -4.78 -30.07
N ARG A 561 -39.37 -6.08 -29.81
CA ARG A 561 -40.26 -7.11 -30.38
C ARG A 561 -41.51 -7.37 -29.54
N ARG A 562 -41.57 -6.82 -28.31
CA ARG A 562 -42.61 -7.14 -27.31
C ARG A 562 -43.51 -5.96 -26.98
N GLY A 563 -43.28 -4.78 -27.57
CA GLY A 563 -44.03 -3.56 -27.30
C GLY A 563 -43.79 -2.98 -25.91
N ARG A 564 -42.59 -3.20 -25.33
CA ARG A 564 -42.23 -2.74 -23.98
C ARG A 564 -41.57 -1.36 -23.93
N LEU A 565 -41.36 -0.72 -25.09
CA LEU A 565 -40.73 0.60 -25.16
C LEU A 565 -41.46 1.66 -24.31
N PRO A 566 -42.81 1.76 -24.28
CA PRO A 566 -43.48 2.76 -23.45
C PRO A 566 -43.20 2.58 -21.94
N GLU A 567 -43.30 1.34 -21.44
CA GLU A 567 -43.03 0.97 -20.04
C GLU A 567 -41.58 1.32 -19.63
N LEU A 568 -40.62 0.98 -20.48
CA LEU A 568 -39.20 1.27 -20.23
C LEU A 568 -38.85 2.74 -20.42
N SER A 569 -39.54 3.46 -21.31
CA SER A 569 -39.32 4.88 -21.54
C SER A 569 -39.68 5.70 -20.31
N GLU A 570 -40.81 5.39 -19.68
CA GLU A 570 -41.21 6.01 -18.42
C GLU A 570 -40.22 5.66 -17.29
N SER A 571 -39.88 4.38 -17.16
CA SER A 571 -39.03 3.89 -16.06
C SER A 571 -37.59 4.43 -16.11
N LEU A 572 -37.04 4.64 -17.31
CA LEU A 572 -35.68 5.15 -17.55
C LEU A 572 -35.64 6.62 -17.98
N GLU A 573 -36.78 7.33 -17.96
CA GLU A 573 -36.93 8.72 -18.40
C GLU A 573 -36.35 8.97 -19.81
N LEU A 574 -36.68 8.09 -20.75
CA LEU A 574 -36.22 8.21 -22.14
C LEU A 574 -36.99 9.28 -22.91
N ASP A 575 -38.22 9.59 -22.49
CA ASP A 575 -39.14 10.48 -23.20
C ASP A 575 -38.54 11.87 -23.51
N SER A 576 -37.63 12.35 -22.66
CA SER A 576 -36.96 13.64 -22.87
C SER A 576 -35.97 13.65 -24.04
N PHE A 577 -35.55 12.48 -24.55
CA PHE A 577 -34.55 12.36 -25.61
C PHE A 577 -34.84 11.28 -26.67
N LEU A 578 -36.02 10.63 -26.65
CA LEU A 578 -36.42 9.64 -27.66
C LEU A 578 -36.33 10.19 -29.10
N ASP A 579 -36.67 11.46 -29.29
CA ASP A 579 -36.72 12.08 -30.61
C ASP A 579 -35.41 12.79 -31.00
N ARG A 580 -34.38 12.74 -30.14
CA ARG A 580 -33.04 13.26 -30.40
C ARG A 580 -32.18 12.28 -31.20
N ASP A 581 -31.17 12.81 -31.87
CA ASP A 581 -30.15 11.99 -32.54
C ASP A 581 -29.15 11.41 -31.53
N ILE A 582 -28.73 10.16 -31.74
CA ILE A 582 -27.80 9.45 -30.85
C ILE A 582 -26.47 10.22 -30.69
N SER A 583 -26.02 10.93 -31.71
CA SER A 583 -24.78 11.72 -31.68
C SER A 583 -24.83 12.94 -30.74
N GLN A 584 -26.04 13.38 -30.36
CA GLN A 584 -26.27 14.55 -29.51
C GLN A 584 -26.50 14.20 -28.04
N LEU A 585 -26.56 12.91 -27.72
CA LEU A 585 -26.84 12.44 -26.36
C LEU A 585 -25.63 12.64 -25.45
N SER A 586 -25.91 13.02 -24.20
CA SER A 586 -24.94 12.99 -23.11
C SER A 586 -24.58 11.55 -22.72
N GLY A 587 -23.47 11.36 -22.00
CA GLY A 587 -23.05 10.04 -21.51
C GLY A 587 -24.11 9.33 -20.67
N GLY A 588 -24.84 10.07 -19.83
CA GLY A 588 -25.95 9.52 -19.02
C GLY A 588 -27.18 9.15 -19.86
N GLU A 589 -27.50 9.90 -20.91
CA GLU A 589 -28.56 9.54 -21.87
C GLU A 589 -28.16 8.31 -22.71
N LEU A 590 -26.91 8.25 -23.20
CA LEU A 590 -26.35 7.09 -23.90
C LEU A 590 -26.39 5.83 -23.04
N GLN A 591 -26.07 5.96 -21.76
CA GLN A 591 -26.12 4.86 -20.80
C GLN A 591 -27.54 4.33 -20.63
N ARG A 592 -28.53 5.22 -20.40
CA ARG A 592 -29.94 4.83 -20.26
C ARG A 592 -30.50 4.22 -21.53
N MET A 593 -30.15 4.78 -22.70
CA MET A 593 -30.46 4.19 -24.01
C MET A 593 -29.88 2.78 -24.16
N ALA A 594 -28.60 2.59 -23.80
CA ALA A 594 -27.93 1.29 -23.92
C ALA A 594 -28.58 0.22 -23.01
N ILE A 595 -28.96 0.61 -21.79
CA ILE A 595 -29.70 -0.27 -20.87
C ILE A 595 -31.07 -0.62 -21.46
N ALA A 596 -31.82 0.36 -21.95
CA ALA A 596 -33.12 0.14 -22.58
C ALA A 596 -33.00 -0.80 -23.80
N ALA A 597 -32.06 -0.53 -24.71
CA ALA A 597 -31.81 -1.37 -25.88
C ALA A 597 -31.46 -2.82 -25.49
N THR A 598 -30.67 -3.02 -24.44
CA THR A 598 -30.34 -4.35 -23.91
C THR A 598 -31.58 -5.06 -23.36
N MET A 599 -32.43 -4.36 -22.62
CA MET A 599 -33.64 -4.93 -22.01
C MET A 599 -34.77 -5.20 -23.01
N LEU A 600 -34.85 -4.44 -24.08
CA LEU A 600 -35.80 -4.65 -25.18
C LEU A 600 -35.48 -5.89 -26.00
N LYS A 601 -34.22 -6.35 -26.01
CA LYS A 601 -33.87 -7.65 -26.58
C LYS A 601 -34.53 -8.74 -25.75
N ASP A 602 -35.29 -9.61 -26.41
CA ASP A 602 -35.81 -10.81 -25.77
C ASP A 602 -34.67 -11.83 -25.61
N ALA A 603 -34.11 -11.90 -24.41
CA ALA A 603 -33.02 -12.79 -24.06
C ALA A 603 -33.36 -13.61 -22.80
N ASP A 604 -32.68 -14.74 -22.62
CA ASP A 604 -32.79 -15.55 -21.41
C ASP A 604 -31.85 -15.06 -20.31
N ILE A 605 -30.70 -14.51 -20.71
CA ILE A 605 -29.70 -13.92 -19.82
C ILE A 605 -29.30 -12.51 -20.23
N TYR A 606 -29.22 -11.64 -19.24
CA TYR A 606 -28.82 -10.25 -19.37
C TYR A 606 -27.55 -9.96 -18.59
N PHE A 607 -26.58 -9.36 -19.27
CA PHE A 607 -25.32 -8.90 -18.69
C PHE A 607 -25.28 -7.38 -18.70
N PHE A 608 -25.08 -6.78 -17.53
CA PHE A 608 -24.89 -5.35 -17.37
C PHE A 608 -23.48 -5.07 -16.86
N ASP A 609 -22.59 -4.62 -17.75
CA ASP A 609 -21.24 -4.19 -17.38
C ASP A 609 -21.24 -2.68 -17.07
N GLU A 610 -21.07 -2.36 -15.79
CA GLU A 610 -21.10 -1.01 -15.21
C GLU A 610 -22.34 -0.18 -15.63
N PRO A 611 -23.57 -0.60 -15.26
CA PRO A 611 -24.80 0.13 -15.57
C PRO A 611 -24.94 1.48 -14.86
N SER A 612 -24.25 1.72 -13.74
CA SER A 612 -24.32 2.97 -12.95
C SER A 612 -23.43 4.11 -13.47
N SER A 613 -22.49 3.82 -14.38
CA SER A 613 -21.53 4.82 -14.90
C SER A 613 -22.21 6.00 -15.59
N TYR A 614 -21.69 7.20 -15.38
CA TYR A 614 -22.21 8.50 -15.87
C TYR A 614 -23.59 8.94 -15.35
N LEU A 615 -24.24 8.12 -14.51
CA LEU A 615 -25.53 8.43 -13.93
C LEU A 615 -25.37 9.13 -12.59
N ASP A 616 -26.28 10.04 -12.29
CA ASP A 616 -26.45 10.55 -10.93
C ASP A 616 -27.18 9.53 -10.03
N ILE A 617 -27.25 9.79 -8.73
CA ILE A 617 -27.83 8.85 -7.76
C ILE A 617 -29.29 8.48 -8.09
N TYR A 618 -30.09 9.41 -8.63
CA TYR A 618 -31.49 9.19 -8.93
C TYR A 618 -31.63 8.21 -10.08
N GLN A 619 -30.87 8.47 -11.14
CA GLN A 619 -30.83 7.63 -12.32
C GLN A 619 -30.23 6.24 -12.00
N ARG A 620 -29.17 6.16 -11.19
CA ARG A 620 -28.57 4.89 -10.75
C ARG A 620 -29.60 3.99 -10.07
N LEU A 621 -30.42 4.55 -9.18
CA LEU A 621 -31.42 3.79 -8.45
C LEU A 621 -32.59 3.37 -9.32
N ARG A 622 -33.05 4.21 -10.25
CA ARG A 622 -34.07 3.82 -11.23
C ARG A 622 -33.59 2.66 -12.10
N VAL A 623 -32.38 2.78 -12.64
CA VAL A 623 -31.73 1.70 -13.40
C VAL A 623 -31.66 0.42 -12.58
N ALA A 624 -31.23 0.51 -11.32
CA ALA A 624 -31.14 -0.66 -10.45
C ALA A 624 -32.50 -1.32 -10.20
N LYS A 625 -33.58 -0.55 -9.97
CA LYS A 625 -34.96 -1.09 -9.84
C LYS A 625 -35.41 -1.82 -11.11
N VAL A 626 -35.12 -1.23 -12.26
CA VAL A 626 -35.49 -1.78 -13.57
C VAL A 626 -34.72 -3.07 -13.88
N ILE A 627 -33.44 -3.15 -13.49
CA ILE A 627 -32.66 -4.40 -13.62
C ILE A 627 -33.16 -5.47 -12.63
N GLN A 628 -33.53 -5.07 -11.41
CA GLN A 628 -34.07 -6.00 -10.41
C GLN A 628 -35.45 -6.55 -10.78
N SER A 629 -36.29 -5.79 -11.49
CA SER A 629 -37.56 -6.32 -11.98
C SER A 629 -37.36 -7.42 -13.04
N LEU A 630 -36.28 -7.32 -13.82
CA LEU A 630 -35.91 -8.31 -14.84
C LEU A 630 -35.44 -9.65 -14.25
N SER A 631 -34.76 -9.64 -13.09
CA SER A 631 -34.22 -10.86 -12.49
C SER A 631 -35.28 -11.83 -11.98
N LYS A 632 -36.53 -11.39 -11.78
CA LYS A 632 -37.65 -12.23 -11.35
C LYS A 632 -37.90 -13.42 -12.28
N GLU A 633 -37.64 -13.25 -13.58
CA GLU A 633 -37.92 -14.27 -14.60
C GLU A 633 -36.68 -14.72 -15.39
N LYS A 634 -35.61 -13.90 -15.38
CA LYS A 634 -34.44 -14.04 -16.26
C LYS A 634 -33.16 -14.20 -15.45
N TYR A 635 -32.10 -14.69 -16.10
CA TYR A 635 -30.76 -14.65 -15.50
C TYR A 635 -30.22 -13.22 -15.63
N VAL A 636 -29.69 -12.66 -14.55
CA VAL A 636 -29.12 -11.31 -14.55
C VAL A 636 -27.77 -11.32 -13.87
N VAL A 637 -26.73 -10.90 -14.60
CA VAL A 637 -25.37 -10.73 -14.10
C VAL A 637 -24.98 -9.27 -14.25
N VAL A 638 -24.50 -8.67 -13.17
CA VAL A 638 -24.11 -7.26 -13.11
C VAL A 638 -22.67 -7.13 -12.65
N VAL A 639 -21.87 -6.35 -13.36
CA VAL A 639 -20.56 -5.89 -12.90
C VAL A 639 -20.73 -4.46 -12.42
N GLU A 640 -20.41 -4.20 -11.15
CA GLU A 640 -20.56 -2.87 -10.56
C GLU A 640 -19.38 -2.48 -9.68
N HIS A 641 -19.09 -1.18 -9.69
CA HIS A 641 -18.04 -0.56 -8.88
C HIS A 641 -18.59 0.34 -7.78
N ASP A 642 -19.83 0.80 -7.94
CA ASP A 642 -20.54 1.51 -6.88
C ASP A 642 -21.07 0.50 -5.85
N LEU A 643 -20.45 0.47 -4.68
CA LEU A 643 -20.82 -0.47 -3.62
C LEU A 643 -22.22 -0.22 -3.06
N ALA A 644 -22.71 1.04 -3.09
CA ALA A 644 -24.05 1.37 -2.61
C ALA A 644 -25.11 0.89 -3.59
N VAL A 645 -24.89 1.08 -4.90
CA VAL A 645 -25.76 0.55 -5.96
C VAL A 645 -25.72 -0.97 -5.96
N LEU A 646 -24.54 -1.59 -5.78
CA LEU A 646 -24.40 -3.04 -5.72
C LEU A 646 -25.16 -3.63 -4.52
N ASP A 647 -25.12 -3.02 -3.33
CA ASP A 647 -25.89 -3.46 -2.15
C ASP A 647 -27.41 -3.39 -2.36
N PHE A 648 -27.87 -2.44 -3.18
CA PHE A 648 -29.27 -2.32 -3.56
C PHE A 648 -29.69 -3.35 -4.62
N LEU A 649 -28.82 -3.56 -5.62
CA LEU A 649 -29.11 -4.28 -6.85
C LEU A 649 -28.92 -5.79 -6.74
N ALA A 650 -27.80 -6.24 -6.16
CA ALA A 650 -27.41 -7.64 -6.14
C ALA A 650 -27.96 -8.40 -4.93
N ASP A 651 -28.30 -9.67 -5.14
CA ASP A 651 -28.67 -10.59 -4.06
C ASP A 651 -27.43 -11.36 -3.59
N THR A 652 -26.70 -11.92 -4.56
CA THR A 652 -25.48 -12.69 -4.37
C THR A 652 -24.33 -12.02 -5.11
N VAL A 653 -23.15 -11.93 -4.50
CA VAL A 653 -21.96 -11.32 -5.10
C VAL A 653 -20.81 -12.33 -5.12
N PHE A 654 -20.16 -12.44 -6.27
CA PHE A 654 -18.89 -13.13 -6.43
C PHE A 654 -17.76 -12.10 -6.36
N LEU A 655 -16.87 -12.30 -5.38
CA LEU A 655 -15.67 -11.47 -5.26
C LEU A 655 -14.59 -12.01 -6.19
N MET A 656 -13.95 -11.11 -6.92
CA MET A 656 -12.79 -11.43 -7.74
C MET A 656 -11.55 -10.76 -7.17
N TYR A 657 -10.49 -11.55 -7.02
CA TYR A 657 -9.20 -11.10 -6.53
C TYR A 657 -8.08 -11.64 -7.41
N GLY A 658 -6.89 -11.06 -7.28
CA GLY A 658 -5.73 -11.42 -8.08
C GLY A 658 -4.90 -10.20 -8.35
N GLU A 659 -4.21 -10.23 -9.48
CA GLU A 659 -3.25 -9.20 -9.85
C GLU A 659 -3.57 -8.64 -11.23
N GLU A 660 -3.66 -7.31 -11.29
CA GLU A 660 -4.08 -6.55 -12.47
C GLU A 660 -3.28 -6.92 -13.72
N GLY A 661 -3.97 -7.37 -14.76
CA GLY A 661 -3.39 -7.79 -16.05
C GLY A 661 -2.59 -9.10 -15.99
N ALA A 662 -2.48 -9.73 -14.83
CA ALA A 662 -1.76 -10.98 -14.64
C ALA A 662 -2.69 -12.18 -14.45
N TYR A 663 -3.53 -12.17 -13.42
CA TYR A 663 -4.51 -13.22 -13.21
C TYR A 663 -5.69 -12.75 -12.36
N GLY A 664 -6.83 -13.41 -12.54
CA GLY A 664 -8.02 -13.22 -11.72
C GLY A 664 -8.57 -14.56 -11.24
N ILE A 665 -8.98 -14.61 -9.98
CA ILE A 665 -9.62 -15.77 -9.35
C ILE A 665 -10.98 -15.33 -8.82
N ILE A 666 -12.00 -16.13 -9.10
CA ILE A 666 -13.35 -15.93 -8.56
C ILE A 666 -13.47 -16.70 -7.24
N ALA A 667 -13.80 -15.97 -6.17
CA ALA A 667 -14.09 -16.52 -4.85
C ALA A 667 -15.49 -17.15 -4.80
N GLN A 668 -15.79 -17.84 -3.71
CA GLN A 668 -17.12 -18.43 -3.51
C GLN A 668 -18.22 -17.35 -3.43
N PRO A 669 -19.46 -17.67 -3.85
CA PRO A 669 -20.58 -16.73 -3.79
C PRO A 669 -20.92 -16.38 -2.35
N ARG A 670 -21.25 -15.12 -2.11
CA ARG A 670 -21.63 -14.61 -0.79
C ARG A 670 -22.86 -13.72 -0.91
N PRO A 671 -23.73 -13.69 0.12
CA PRO A 671 -24.76 -12.66 0.22
C PRO A 671 -24.14 -11.27 0.12
N VAL A 672 -24.81 -10.34 -0.56
CA VAL A 672 -24.27 -9.01 -0.89
C VAL A 672 -23.66 -8.26 0.30
N ARG A 673 -24.32 -8.27 1.47
CA ARG A 673 -23.82 -7.63 2.70
C ARG A 673 -22.44 -8.19 3.08
N THR A 674 -22.33 -9.51 3.18
CA THR A 674 -21.11 -10.21 3.58
C THR A 674 -20.01 -10.00 2.56
N ALA A 675 -20.34 -10.06 1.26
CA ALA A 675 -19.38 -9.84 0.18
C ALA A 675 -18.76 -8.43 0.25
N ILE A 676 -19.58 -7.39 0.41
CA ILE A 676 -19.10 -6.01 0.51
C ILE A 676 -18.24 -5.83 1.77
N ASN A 677 -18.65 -6.38 2.91
CA ASN A 677 -17.89 -6.27 4.16
C ASN A 677 -16.53 -6.99 4.05
N VAL A 678 -16.47 -8.17 3.44
CA VAL A 678 -15.22 -8.88 3.14
C VAL A 678 -14.36 -8.08 2.16
N TYR A 679 -14.97 -7.47 1.15
CA TYR A 679 -14.28 -6.60 0.20
C TYR A 679 -13.63 -5.38 0.88
N LEU A 680 -14.34 -4.73 1.82
CA LEU A 680 -13.86 -3.61 2.63
C LEU A 680 -12.87 -4.03 3.74
N GLY A 681 -12.94 -5.29 4.19
CA GLY A 681 -11.95 -5.90 5.07
C GLY A 681 -10.60 -6.18 4.37
N GLY A 682 -10.62 -6.51 3.08
CA GLY A 682 -9.42 -6.80 2.29
C GLY A 682 -8.84 -8.20 2.51
N TYR A 683 -9.58 -9.06 3.20
CA TYR A 683 -9.16 -10.40 3.58
C TYR A 683 -10.29 -11.43 3.43
N LEU A 684 -10.04 -12.42 2.58
CA LEU A 684 -10.88 -13.60 2.37
C LEU A 684 -10.46 -14.67 3.38
N LYS A 685 -11.24 -14.82 4.45
CA LYS A 685 -10.92 -15.73 5.57
C LYS A 685 -10.91 -17.20 5.15
N GLU A 686 -11.90 -17.62 4.37
CA GLU A 686 -12.08 -19.04 3.98
C GLU A 686 -11.00 -19.49 2.98
N GLU A 687 -10.63 -18.61 2.06
CA GLU A 687 -9.55 -18.85 1.12
C GLU A 687 -8.16 -18.51 1.70
N ASN A 688 -8.10 -17.95 2.91
CA ASN A 688 -6.91 -17.42 3.59
C ASN A 688 -6.08 -16.47 2.70
N ILE A 689 -6.74 -15.55 2.01
CA ILE A 689 -6.10 -14.63 1.06
C ILE A 689 -6.33 -13.18 1.45
N ARG A 690 -5.24 -12.47 1.70
CA ARG A 690 -5.25 -11.01 1.84
C ARG A 690 -4.95 -10.38 0.48
N PHE A 691 -5.95 -9.76 -0.12
CA PHE A 691 -5.80 -9.06 -1.40
C PHE A 691 -5.64 -7.54 -1.24
N ARG A 692 -5.72 -7.04 0.00
CA ARG A 692 -5.39 -5.64 0.35
C ARG A 692 -4.73 -5.55 1.73
N ASP A 693 -3.68 -4.74 1.83
CA ASP A 693 -2.86 -4.61 3.04
C ASP A 693 -3.61 -3.93 4.19
N ARG A 694 -4.46 -2.96 3.86
CA ARG A 694 -5.20 -2.15 4.84
C ARG A 694 -6.70 -2.33 4.67
N GLU A 695 -7.40 -2.34 5.80
CA GLU A 695 -8.85 -2.28 5.84
C GLU A 695 -9.35 -0.87 5.46
N ILE A 696 -10.53 -0.81 4.84
CA ILE A 696 -11.29 0.42 4.63
C ILE A 696 -12.31 0.49 5.76
N ARG A 697 -12.21 1.52 6.60
CA ARG A 697 -13.10 1.76 7.72
C ARG A 697 -13.89 3.03 7.49
N PHE A 698 -15.15 3.01 7.91
CA PHE A 698 -16.02 4.16 7.97
C PHE A 698 -16.11 4.59 9.43
N ASP A 699 -15.65 5.79 9.76
CA ASP A 699 -15.66 6.28 11.13
C ASP A 699 -17.01 6.94 11.41
N THR A 700 -17.71 6.53 12.47
CA THR A 700 -18.82 7.31 13.06
C THR A 700 -18.22 8.48 13.80
N ARG A 701 -17.94 9.57 13.07
CA ARG A 701 -17.35 10.76 13.67
C ARG A 701 -18.44 11.51 14.43
N PRO A 702 -18.28 11.75 15.74
CA PRO A 702 -19.09 12.78 16.37
C PRO A 702 -18.88 14.08 15.59
N PRO A 703 -19.90 14.94 15.45
CA PRO A 703 -19.69 16.29 14.93
C PRO A 703 -18.49 16.85 15.68
N ARG A 704 -17.45 17.33 14.97
CA ARG A 704 -16.33 18.00 15.64
C ARG A 704 -16.92 19.19 16.40
N GLY A 705 -17.20 18.98 17.69
CA GLY A 705 -17.83 19.97 18.55
C GLY A 705 -16.97 21.23 18.55
N ASP A 706 -17.62 22.37 18.34
CA ASP A 706 -17.03 23.71 18.45
C ASP A 706 -15.79 23.99 17.59
N TRP A 707 -15.87 23.73 16.29
CA TRP A 707 -14.93 24.33 15.36
C TRP A 707 -15.19 25.84 15.24
N LYS A 708 -14.55 26.64 16.10
CA LYS A 708 -14.30 28.08 15.87
C LYS A 708 -13.24 28.27 14.77
N ALA A 709 -13.35 27.55 13.65
CA ALA A 709 -12.49 27.78 12.50
C ALA A 709 -12.84 29.14 11.87
N GLU A 710 -11.81 29.92 11.54
CA GLU A 710 -11.96 31.13 10.77
C GLU A 710 -12.67 30.84 9.43
N THR A 711 -13.51 31.77 9.01
CA THR A 711 -14.19 31.67 7.71
C THR A 711 -13.19 32.00 6.61
N LEU A 712 -13.02 31.09 5.64
CA LEU A 712 -12.13 31.29 4.49
C LEU A 712 -12.86 31.98 3.34
N VAL A 713 -14.09 31.53 3.05
CA VAL A 713 -14.93 32.05 1.98
C VAL A 713 -16.31 32.38 2.56
N THR A 714 -16.82 33.57 2.27
CA THR A 714 -18.24 33.89 2.49
C THR A 714 -18.83 34.26 1.14
N PHE A 715 -20.02 33.77 0.84
CA PHE A 715 -20.76 34.14 -0.36
C PHE A 715 -22.17 34.56 0.01
N ASP A 716 -22.63 35.65 -0.61
CA ASP A 716 -24.02 36.08 -0.56
C ASP A 716 -24.89 35.14 -1.41
N GLU A 717 -26.16 35.47 -1.59
CA GLU A 717 -26.99 34.77 -2.56
C GLU A 717 -26.40 34.99 -3.96
N LEU A 718 -25.91 33.92 -4.58
CA LEU A 718 -25.31 33.95 -5.91
C LEU A 718 -26.36 33.51 -6.93
N THR A 719 -26.58 34.32 -7.96
CA THR A 719 -27.36 33.89 -9.14
C THR A 719 -26.47 33.86 -10.36
N LYS A 720 -26.56 32.80 -11.16
CA LYS A 720 -25.92 32.69 -12.48
C LYS A 720 -26.99 32.33 -13.51
N ARG A 721 -27.13 33.17 -14.52
CA ARG A 721 -28.06 32.96 -15.65
C ARG A 721 -27.30 32.64 -16.92
N PHE A 722 -27.69 31.56 -17.56
CA PHE A 722 -27.40 31.22 -18.95
C PHE A 722 -28.70 31.34 -19.76
N GLU A 723 -28.62 31.13 -21.08
CA GLU A 723 -29.77 31.26 -21.99
C GLU A 723 -30.95 30.38 -21.56
N ASP A 724 -30.70 29.09 -21.26
CA ASP A 724 -31.73 28.11 -20.92
C ASP A 724 -31.69 27.63 -19.45
N PHE A 725 -30.76 28.14 -18.63
CA PHE A 725 -30.51 27.64 -17.27
C PHE A 725 -30.24 28.75 -16.26
N GLU A 726 -30.91 28.70 -15.10
CA GLU A 726 -30.69 29.59 -13.97
C GLU A 726 -30.25 28.83 -12.72
N LEU A 727 -29.11 29.19 -12.15
CA LEU A 727 -28.64 28.68 -10.87
C LEU A 727 -28.77 29.76 -9.80
N THR A 728 -29.42 29.42 -8.68
CA THR A 728 -29.43 30.22 -7.44
C THR A 728 -28.74 29.44 -6.33
N VAL A 729 -27.76 30.04 -5.66
CA VAL A 729 -27.09 29.45 -4.49
C VAL A 729 -27.36 30.34 -3.29
N ARG A 730 -27.96 29.79 -2.24
CA ARG A 730 -28.27 30.53 -1.01
C ARG A 730 -26.99 30.99 -0.30
N PRO A 731 -27.04 32.07 0.50
CA PRO A 731 -25.87 32.56 1.22
C PRO A 731 -25.24 31.49 2.11
N GLY A 732 -23.90 31.45 2.16
CA GLY A 732 -23.17 30.43 2.87
C GLY A 732 -21.72 30.81 3.15
N ARG A 733 -21.02 29.93 3.88
CA ARG A 733 -19.61 30.11 4.24
C ARG A 733 -18.86 28.80 4.26
N LEU A 734 -17.59 28.83 3.83
CA LEU A 734 -16.65 27.71 3.91
C LEU A 734 -15.60 28.04 4.98
N ARG A 735 -15.37 27.11 5.91
CA ARG A 735 -14.42 27.30 7.02
C ARG A 735 -13.04 26.76 6.64
N LYS A 736 -12.00 27.33 7.24
CA LYS A 736 -10.63 26.85 7.04
C LYS A 736 -10.45 25.42 7.57
N GLY A 737 -9.95 24.52 6.72
CA GLY A 737 -9.72 23.12 7.08
C GLY A 737 -10.96 22.23 7.05
N GLU A 738 -12.11 22.78 6.62
CA GLU A 738 -13.35 22.04 6.43
C GLU A 738 -13.38 21.37 5.06
N VAL A 739 -13.88 20.13 5.01
CA VAL A 739 -14.13 19.45 3.75
C VAL A 739 -15.63 19.41 3.48
N VAL A 740 -16.08 20.15 2.48
CA VAL A 740 -17.49 20.26 2.09
C VAL A 740 -17.76 19.34 0.90
N GLY A 741 -18.66 18.37 1.07
CA GLY A 741 -19.18 17.57 -0.04
C GLY A 741 -20.29 18.31 -0.77
N VAL A 742 -20.40 18.15 -2.08
CA VAL A 742 -21.48 18.71 -2.89
C VAL A 742 -22.21 17.58 -3.59
N VAL A 743 -23.51 17.45 -3.32
CA VAL A 743 -24.37 16.42 -3.88
C VAL A 743 -25.60 17.01 -4.53
N GLY A 744 -26.16 16.30 -5.50
CA GLY A 744 -27.39 16.70 -6.20
C GLY A 744 -27.49 16.09 -7.60
N PRO A 745 -28.65 16.14 -8.26
CA PRO A 745 -28.84 15.64 -9.62
C PRO A 745 -27.89 16.29 -10.63
N ASN A 746 -27.71 15.64 -11.79
CA ASN A 746 -26.97 16.26 -12.89
C ASN A 746 -27.69 17.50 -13.44
N ALA A 747 -26.93 18.41 -14.06
CA ALA A 747 -27.45 19.65 -14.63
C ALA A 747 -28.21 20.58 -13.66
N THR A 748 -27.91 20.51 -12.35
CA THR A 748 -28.43 21.42 -11.31
C THR A 748 -27.47 22.57 -10.97
N GLY A 749 -26.33 22.67 -11.66
CA GLY A 749 -25.39 23.79 -11.49
C GLY A 749 -24.23 23.56 -10.50
N LYS A 750 -23.99 22.33 -10.04
CA LYS A 750 -22.85 21.98 -9.15
C LYS A 750 -21.50 22.46 -9.72
N THR A 751 -21.16 22.03 -10.94
CA THR A 751 -19.94 22.44 -11.63
C THR A 751 -19.89 23.95 -11.89
N THR A 752 -21.04 24.58 -12.17
CA THR A 752 -21.13 26.04 -12.31
C THR A 752 -20.75 26.74 -11.01
N PHE A 753 -21.24 26.27 -9.87
CA PHE A 753 -20.86 26.81 -8.56
C PHE A 753 -19.37 26.63 -8.27
N VAL A 754 -18.81 25.45 -8.57
CA VAL A 754 -17.36 25.20 -8.45
C VAL A 754 -16.56 26.15 -9.32
N LYS A 755 -16.97 26.37 -10.58
CA LYS A 755 -16.31 27.31 -11.50
C LYS A 755 -16.40 28.76 -11.01
N MET A 756 -17.50 29.15 -10.36
CA MET A 756 -17.63 30.47 -9.73
C MET A 756 -16.62 30.65 -8.59
N LEU A 757 -16.45 29.65 -7.72
CA LEU A 757 -15.44 29.68 -6.66
C LEU A 757 -14.00 29.59 -7.19
N ALA A 758 -13.81 28.95 -8.34
CA ALA A 758 -12.53 28.89 -9.04
C ALA A 758 -12.15 30.20 -9.75
N GLY A 759 -13.07 31.16 -9.84
CA GLY A 759 -12.89 32.39 -10.62
C GLY A 759 -12.92 32.19 -12.14
N GLN A 760 -13.40 31.04 -12.62
CA GLN A 760 -13.56 30.72 -14.05
C GLN A 760 -14.90 31.21 -14.60
N GLU A 761 -15.88 31.44 -13.74
CA GLU A 761 -17.20 31.97 -14.08
C GLU A 761 -17.56 33.10 -13.13
N THR A 762 -18.11 34.20 -13.65
CA THR A 762 -18.61 35.29 -12.81
C THR A 762 -20.09 35.10 -12.49
N PRO A 763 -20.54 35.29 -11.23
CA PRO A 763 -21.96 35.30 -10.92
C PRO A 763 -22.66 36.47 -11.65
N THR A 764 -23.92 36.28 -12.05
CA THR A 764 -24.76 37.33 -12.62
C THR A 764 -25.18 38.33 -11.55
N THR A 765 -25.51 37.85 -10.34
CA THR A 765 -25.78 38.66 -9.15
C THR A 765 -25.18 38.00 -7.91
N GLY A 766 -24.93 38.79 -6.87
CA GLY A 766 -24.27 38.34 -5.65
C GLY A 766 -22.75 38.53 -5.68
N SER A 767 -22.11 38.34 -4.54
CA SER A 767 -20.66 38.50 -4.39
C SER A 767 -20.06 37.36 -3.57
N VAL A 768 -18.82 37.00 -3.91
CA VAL A 768 -18.01 36.05 -3.13
C VAL A 768 -16.88 36.84 -2.50
N ALA A 769 -16.81 36.84 -1.18
CA ALA A 769 -15.86 37.63 -0.40
C ALA A 769 -14.75 36.76 0.18
N GLY A 770 -13.51 37.22 -0.03
CA GLY A 770 -12.25 36.71 0.55
C GLY A 770 -11.12 36.64 -0.50
N LYS A 771 -9.92 36.26 -0.06
CA LYS A 771 -8.75 36.05 -0.92
C LYS A 771 -8.15 34.69 -0.59
N TRP A 772 -8.05 33.82 -1.59
CA TRP A 772 -7.53 32.47 -1.44
C TRP A 772 -6.88 32.01 -2.74
N GLN A 773 -5.93 31.10 -2.62
CA GLN A 773 -5.38 30.37 -3.77
C GLN A 773 -6.23 29.12 -4.03
N VAL A 774 -6.57 28.90 -5.30
CA VAL A 774 -7.40 27.76 -5.73
C VAL A 774 -6.54 26.71 -6.42
N SER A 775 -6.73 25.45 -6.03
CA SER A 775 -6.35 24.29 -6.86
C SER A 775 -7.62 23.60 -7.36
N TYR A 776 -7.75 23.41 -8.67
CA TYR A 776 -8.97 22.87 -9.28
C TYR A 776 -8.68 21.63 -10.12
N LYS A 777 -9.40 20.54 -9.85
CA LYS A 777 -9.54 19.36 -10.71
C LYS A 777 -10.90 19.45 -11.43
N PRO A 778 -10.93 19.60 -12.76
CA PRO A 778 -12.17 19.66 -13.53
C PRO A 778 -12.79 18.27 -13.73
N GLN A 779 -14.12 18.24 -13.96
CA GLN A 779 -14.87 17.00 -14.23
C GLN A 779 -14.30 16.23 -15.43
N TYR A 780 -14.18 16.90 -16.58
CA TYR A 780 -13.63 16.33 -17.82
C TYR A 780 -12.13 16.60 -17.92
N LEU A 781 -11.36 15.54 -18.15
CA LEU A 781 -9.91 15.59 -18.30
C LEU A 781 -9.53 15.42 -19.77
N GLU A 782 -8.70 16.33 -20.28
CA GLU A 782 -8.12 16.21 -21.62
C GLU A 782 -6.71 15.62 -21.53
N SER A 783 -6.41 14.63 -22.37
CA SER A 783 -5.11 13.95 -22.42
C SER A 783 -4.09 14.68 -23.32
N ALA A 784 -4.17 16.01 -23.41
CA ALA A 784 -3.43 16.80 -24.40
C ALA A 784 -1.98 17.13 -24.01
N TYR A 785 -1.47 16.59 -22.89
CA TYR A 785 -0.09 16.86 -22.47
C TYR A 785 0.89 15.98 -23.25
N GLU A 786 1.80 16.62 -23.99
CA GLU A 786 2.94 15.95 -24.62
C GLU A 786 4.08 15.78 -23.60
N GLY A 787 4.29 14.55 -23.15
CA GLY A 787 5.38 14.18 -22.24
C GLY A 787 4.98 13.11 -21.25
N THR A 788 5.90 12.83 -20.32
CA THR A 788 5.72 11.80 -19.30
C THR A 788 4.96 12.30 -18.08
N VAL A 789 4.36 11.38 -17.31
CA VAL A 789 3.68 11.69 -16.03
C VAL A 789 4.65 12.37 -15.05
N GLY A 790 5.90 11.92 -14.98
CA GLY A 790 6.91 12.47 -14.09
C GLY A 790 7.27 13.91 -14.45
N GLU A 791 7.34 14.24 -15.75
CA GLU A 791 7.53 15.61 -16.22
C GLU A 791 6.32 16.48 -15.89
N LEU A 792 5.10 15.99 -16.13
CA LEU A 792 3.87 16.71 -15.81
C LEU A 792 3.78 17.05 -14.32
N LEU A 793 4.10 16.09 -13.44
CA LEU A 793 4.14 16.28 -11.99
C LEU A 793 5.19 17.32 -11.59
N ARG A 794 6.43 17.21 -12.08
CA ARG A 794 7.50 18.18 -11.76
C ARG A 794 7.17 19.59 -12.27
N ASN A 795 6.64 19.72 -13.48
CA ASN A 795 6.32 21.01 -14.09
C ASN A 795 5.15 21.70 -13.36
N THR A 796 4.17 20.93 -12.88
CA THR A 796 2.96 21.49 -12.26
C THR A 796 3.10 21.70 -10.76
N VAL A 797 3.75 20.76 -10.06
CA VAL A 797 3.85 20.73 -8.59
C VAL A 797 5.20 21.33 -8.12
N GLY A 798 6.18 21.45 -9.01
CA GLY A 798 7.49 22.01 -8.70
C GLY A 798 8.27 21.16 -7.70
N LYS A 799 9.03 21.82 -6.81
CA LYS A 799 9.89 21.14 -5.82
C LYS A 799 9.13 20.22 -4.86
N LYS A 800 7.83 20.45 -4.62
CA LYS A 800 7.01 19.59 -3.75
C LYS A 800 6.88 18.17 -4.35
N ALA A 801 6.97 18.02 -5.68
CA ALA A 801 6.90 16.73 -6.37
C ALA A 801 8.04 15.75 -5.96
N GLU A 802 9.19 16.30 -5.55
CA GLU A 802 10.37 15.52 -5.15
C GLU A 802 10.42 15.30 -3.63
N SER A 803 9.45 15.82 -2.88
CA SER A 803 9.42 15.68 -1.43
C SER A 803 9.01 14.27 -1.00
N GLY A 804 9.62 13.77 0.08
CA GLY A 804 9.21 12.50 0.68
C GLY A 804 7.76 12.49 1.18
N TYR A 805 7.22 13.66 1.52
CA TYR A 805 5.80 13.85 1.84
C TYR A 805 4.90 13.56 0.62
N PHE A 806 5.20 14.16 -0.53
CA PHE A 806 4.42 13.95 -1.76
C PHE A 806 4.48 12.49 -2.22
N ASP A 807 5.66 11.85 -2.12
CA ASP A 807 5.79 10.41 -2.43
C ASP A 807 4.92 9.55 -1.52
N SER A 808 5.03 9.73 -0.19
CA SER A 808 4.36 8.86 0.79
C SER A 808 2.86 9.13 0.97
N GLU A 809 2.41 10.37 0.84
CA GLU A 809 1.02 10.76 1.11
C GLU A 809 0.17 10.87 -0.16
N ILE A 810 0.76 11.05 -1.35
CA ILE A 810 0.00 11.23 -2.60
C ILE A 810 0.39 10.18 -3.65
N LEU A 811 1.66 10.05 -4.03
CA LEU A 811 2.06 9.15 -5.13
C LEU A 811 1.91 7.66 -4.80
N GLN A 812 2.30 7.25 -3.60
CA GLN A 812 2.19 5.85 -3.16
C GLN A 812 0.72 5.42 -3.01
N PRO A 813 -0.16 6.15 -2.27
CA PRO A 813 -1.57 5.77 -2.14
C PRO A 813 -2.31 5.74 -3.48
N LEU A 814 -2.03 6.71 -4.37
CA LEU A 814 -2.61 6.76 -5.71
C LEU A 814 -1.91 5.83 -6.71
N ARG A 815 -0.92 5.02 -6.28
CA ARG A 815 -0.16 4.06 -7.11
C ARG A 815 0.40 4.67 -8.40
N LEU A 816 1.02 5.85 -8.29
CA LEU A 816 1.58 6.60 -9.43
C LEU A 816 3.10 6.43 -9.61
N LYS A 817 3.82 5.91 -8.60
CA LYS A 817 5.29 5.79 -8.62
C LYS A 817 5.83 5.01 -9.83
N GLY A 818 5.14 3.92 -10.22
CA GLY A 818 5.51 3.11 -11.39
C GLY A 818 5.11 3.72 -12.74
N MET A 819 4.44 4.87 -12.76
CA MET A 819 3.91 5.51 -13.97
C MET A 819 4.70 6.73 -14.42
N ALA A 820 5.72 7.15 -13.65
CA ALA A 820 6.46 8.39 -13.90
C ALA A 820 7.04 8.47 -15.33
N GLU A 821 7.48 7.36 -15.91
CA GLU A 821 8.08 7.30 -17.26
C GLU A 821 7.06 7.04 -18.38
N ARG A 822 5.77 6.93 -18.08
CA ARG A 822 4.72 6.71 -19.08
C ARG A 822 4.26 8.01 -19.69
N ASP A 823 3.94 7.95 -20.98
CA ASP A 823 3.35 9.08 -21.71
C ASP A 823 1.90 9.30 -21.27
N VAL A 824 1.54 10.55 -21.00
CA VAL A 824 0.20 10.93 -20.51
C VAL A 824 -0.91 10.55 -21.51
N SER A 825 -0.62 10.61 -22.81
CA SER A 825 -1.54 10.23 -23.89
C SER A 825 -1.89 8.74 -23.93
N THR A 826 -1.11 7.89 -23.25
CA THR A 826 -1.32 6.43 -23.21
C THR A 826 -2.03 5.95 -21.95
N LEU A 827 -2.38 6.86 -21.05
CA LEU A 827 -3.06 6.53 -19.79
C LEU A 827 -4.51 6.15 -20.04
N SER A 828 -5.01 5.18 -19.28
CA SER A 828 -6.45 4.93 -19.20
C SER A 828 -7.17 6.06 -18.44
N GLY A 829 -8.49 6.16 -18.57
CA GLY A 829 -9.28 7.18 -17.87
C GLY A 829 -9.07 7.17 -16.35
N GLY A 830 -9.04 5.99 -15.72
CA GLY A 830 -8.78 5.86 -14.28
C GLY A 830 -7.33 6.17 -13.87
N GLU A 831 -6.36 5.92 -14.75
CA GLU A 831 -4.97 6.35 -14.53
C GLU A 831 -4.83 7.87 -14.62
N LEU A 832 -5.40 8.48 -15.66
CA LEU A 832 -5.43 9.92 -15.85
C LEU A 832 -6.14 10.63 -14.70
N GLN A 833 -7.24 10.06 -14.21
CA GLN A 833 -7.97 10.56 -13.04
C GLN A 833 -7.09 10.59 -11.78
N ARG A 834 -6.34 9.51 -11.50
CA ARG A 834 -5.41 9.47 -10.35
C ARG A 834 -4.30 10.50 -10.49
N VAL A 835 -3.76 10.70 -11.70
CA VAL A 835 -2.78 11.75 -11.97
C VAL A 835 -3.38 13.14 -11.74
N ALA A 836 -4.61 13.40 -12.20
CA ALA A 836 -5.29 14.68 -11.99
C ALA A 836 -5.55 14.99 -10.52
N ILE A 837 -5.96 13.99 -9.72
CA ILE A 837 -6.09 14.13 -8.27
C ILE A 837 -4.74 14.47 -7.64
N ALA A 838 -3.66 13.76 -8.02
CA ALA A 838 -2.32 14.04 -7.50
C ALA A 838 -1.80 15.43 -7.86
N LEU A 839 -2.05 15.91 -9.08
CA LEU A 839 -1.70 17.26 -9.52
C LEU A 839 -2.46 18.32 -8.71
N CYS A 840 -3.76 18.11 -8.49
CA CYS A 840 -4.60 19.02 -7.71
C CYS A 840 -4.10 19.10 -6.26
N LEU A 841 -3.90 17.96 -5.59
CA LEU A 841 -3.41 17.89 -4.21
C LEU A 841 -1.95 18.36 -4.05
N GLY A 842 -1.16 18.27 -5.13
CA GLY A 842 0.25 18.70 -5.13
C GLY A 842 0.42 20.21 -5.16
N ARG A 843 -0.51 20.96 -5.76
CA ARG A 843 -0.44 22.44 -5.79
C ARG A 843 -0.61 23.01 -4.38
N ASP A 844 0.11 24.09 -4.09
CA ASP A 844 -0.11 24.87 -2.87
C ASP A 844 -1.34 25.75 -3.08
N ALA A 845 -2.39 25.52 -2.30
CA ALA A 845 -3.66 26.23 -2.40
C ALA A 845 -4.34 26.31 -1.02
N ASP A 846 -5.18 27.30 -0.83
CA ASP A 846 -6.00 27.44 0.39
C ASP A 846 -7.30 26.65 0.28
N ILE A 847 -7.84 26.55 -0.94
CA ILE A 847 -9.04 25.76 -1.27
C ILE A 847 -8.77 24.81 -2.45
N TYR A 848 -9.18 23.56 -2.27
CA TYR A 848 -9.11 22.51 -3.28
C TYR A 848 -10.51 22.20 -3.79
N LEU A 849 -10.72 22.45 -5.07
CA LEU A 849 -11.99 22.22 -5.76
C LEU A 849 -11.83 20.94 -6.60
N ILE A 850 -12.56 19.89 -6.28
CA ILE A 850 -12.40 18.59 -6.91
C ILE A 850 -13.74 18.11 -7.45
N ASP A 851 -13.91 18.18 -8.77
CA ASP A 851 -15.16 17.81 -9.44
C ASP A 851 -15.09 16.37 -9.98
N GLU A 852 -15.98 15.52 -9.45
CA GLU A 852 -16.11 14.08 -9.70
C GLU A 852 -14.78 13.31 -9.65
N PRO A 853 -14.13 13.24 -8.46
CA PRO A 853 -12.91 12.45 -8.28
C PRO A 853 -13.14 10.94 -8.46
N SER A 854 -14.34 10.41 -8.21
CA SER A 854 -14.63 8.97 -8.31
C SER A 854 -14.77 8.43 -9.74
N ALA A 855 -14.91 9.31 -10.73
CA ALA A 855 -15.13 8.94 -12.13
C ALA A 855 -14.03 8.00 -12.66
N TYR A 856 -14.41 6.96 -13.40
CA TYR A 856 -13.51 5.94 -13.98
C TYR A 856 -12.68 5.11 -12.98
N LEU A 857 -12.76 5.40 -11.68
CA LEU A 857 -12.06 4.65 -10.64
C LEU A 857 -12.88 3.42 -10.23
N ASP A 858 -12.19 2.29 -10.03
CA ASP A 858 -12.80 1.13 -9.39
C ASP A 858 -13.06 1.39 -7.89
N SER A 859 -13.84 0.50 -7.27
CA SER A 859 -14.22 0.60 -5.86
C SER A 859 -13.02 0.72 -4.91
N ASN A 860 -11.87 0.09 -5.17
CA ASN A 860 -10.69 0.26 -4.33
C ASN A 860 -10.02 1.62 -4.56
N GLN A 861 -9.83 1.99 -5.82
CA GLN A 861 -9.20 3.25 -6.20
C GLN A 861 -9.99 4.46 -5.70
N ARG A 862 -11.33 4.40 -5.73
CA ARG A 862 -12.21 5.43 -5.14
C ARG A 862 -11.93 5.64 -3.66
N MET A 863 -11.83 4.54 -2.91
CA MET A 863 -11.67 4.61 -1.45
C MET A 863 -10.27 5.12 -1.09
N GLU A 864 -9.23 4.70 -1.81
CA GLU A 864 -7.88 5.23 -1.63
C GLU A 864 -7.80 6.70 -2.03
N ALA A 865 -8.49 7.14 -3.09
CA ALA A 865 -8.58 8.54 -3.47
C ALA A 865 -9.29 9.37 -2.39
N ALA A 866 -10.46 8.94 -1.89
CA ALA A 866 -11.17 9.61 -0.81
C ALA A 866 -10.31 9.76 0.45
N ARG A 867 -9.62 8.67 0.87
CA ARG A 867 -8.69 8.69 2.00
C ARG A 867 -7.51 9.63 1.77
N THR A 868 -6.95 9.64 0.57
CA THR A 868 -5.82 10.50 0.21
C THR A 868 -6.23 11.96 0.26
N ILE A 869 -7.35 12.33 -0.38
CA ILE A 869 -7.90 13.70 -0.34
C ILE A 869 -8.12 14.11 1.11
N ARG A 870 -8.86 13.32 1.88
CA ARG A 870 -9.17 13.60 3.28
C ARG A 870 -7.90 13.84 4.11
N ARG A 871 -6.93 12.95 3.98
CA ARG A 871 -5.68 12.99 4.73
C ARG A 871 -4.82 14.20 4.38
N VAL A 872 -4.76 14.58 3.10
CA VAL A 872 -4.06 15.80 2.67
C VAL A 872 -4.76 17.04 3.23
N MET A 873 -6.10 17.12 3.15
CA MET A 873 -6.86 18.23 3.73
C MET A 873 -6.62 18.36 5.24
N GLU A 874 -6.63 17.25 5.98
CA GLU A 874 -6.39 17.23 7.43
C GLU A 874 -4.95 17.60 7.80
N LYS A 875 -3.95 17.06 7.11
CA LYS A 875 -2.53 17.31 7.41
C LYS A 875 -2.09 18.72 7.08
N GLU A 876 -2.59 19.27 5.97
CA GLU A 876 -2.23 20.62 5.52
C GLU A 876 -3.19 21.68 6.06
N ALA A 877 -4.23 21.28 6.83
CA ALA A 877 -5.28 22.16 7.34
C ALA A 877 -5.92 23.01 6.22
N ARG A 878 -6.21 22.38 5.08
CA ARG A 878 -6.73 23.02 3.87
C ARG A 878 -8.22 22.73 3.70
N THR A 879 -8.91 23.64 3.02
CA THR A 879 -10.35 23.55 2.76
C THR A 879 -10.58 22.79 1.46
N GLY A 880 -11.53 21.85 1.45
CA GLY A 880 -11.90 21.09 0.26
C GLY A 880 -13.36 21.31 -0.11
N LEU A 881 -13.65 21.45 -1.40
CA LEU A 881 -15.01 21.32 -1.96
C LEU A 881 -15.01 20.16 -2.95
N ILE A 882 -15.66 19.06 -2.59
CA ILE A 882 -15.63 17.81 -3.36
C ILE A 882 -17.02 17.57 -3.92
N VAL A 883 -17.15 17.59 -5.24
CA VAL A 883 -18.39 17.21 -5.93
C VAL A 883 -18.30 15.74 -6.28
N ASP A 884 -19.23 14.92 -5.79
CA ASP A 884 -19.31 13.51 -6.18
C ASP A 884 -20.74 12.98 -6.03
N HIS A 885 -21.00 11.85 -6.67
CA HIS A 885 -22.27 11.15 -6.62
C HIS A 885 -22.21 9.85 -5.80
N ASP A 886 -21.01 9.38 -5.48
CA ASP A 886 -20.78 8.18 -4.68
C ASP A 886 -20.96 8.50 -3.18
N VAL A 887 -22.01 7.92 -2.58
CA VAL A 887 -22.38 8.16 -1.18
C VAL A 887 -21.27 7.75 -0.22
N TYR A 888 -20.50 6.69 -0.53
CA TYR A 888 -19.41 6.23 0.33
C TYR A 888 -18.22 7.18 0.22
N PHE A 889 -17.93 7.66 -0.99
CA PHE A 889 -16.88 8.65 -1.22
C PHE A 889 -17.15 9.92 -0.41
N ILE A 890 -18.38 10.44 -0.49
CA ILE A 890 -18.82 11.63 0.24
C ILE A 890 -18.79 11.40 1.76
N ASP A 891 -19.30 10.26 2.26
CA ASP A 891 -19.26 9.90 3.69
C ASP A 891 -17.83 9.87 4.25
N MET A 892 -16.87 9.39 3.45
CA MET A 892 -15.47 9.28 3.88
C MET A 892 -14.70 10.60 3.84
N VAL A 893 -15.01 11.48 2.88
CA VAL A 893 -14.21 12.68 2.63
C VAL A 893 -14.77 13.91 3.36
N SER A 894 -16.08 14.03 3.51
CA SER A 894 -16.75 15.28 3.90
C SER A 894 -16.98 15.42 5.41
N ASP A 895 -16.96 16.67 5.90
CA ASP A 895 -17.38 17.10 7.24
C ASP A 895 -18.78 17.73 7.23
N SER A 896 -19.11 18.42 6.13
CA SER A 896 -20.40 19.07 5.89
C SER A 896 -20.81 18.90 4.43
N LEU A 897 -22.06 19.25 4.10
CA LEU A 897 -22.64 18.95 2.80
C LEU A 897 -23.42 20.14 2.25
N MET A 898 -23.19 20.46 0.98
CA MET A 898 -24.06 21.31 0.18
C MET A 898 -24.95 20.45 -0.70
N VAL A 899 -26.23 20.79 -0.75
CA VAL A 899 -27.27 20.03 -1.42
C VAL A 899 -27.83 20.86 -2.56
N PHE A 900 -27.74 20.32 -3.77
CA PHE A 900 -28.28 20.92 -4.99
C PHE A 900 -29.58 20.21 -5.39
N SER A 901 -30.60 21.00 -5.69
CA SER A 901 -31.93 20.58 -6.11
C SER A 901 -32.41 21.42 -7.30
N GLY A 902 -33.62 21.15 -7.81
CA GLY A 902 -34.22 21.88 -8.93
C GLY A 902 -34.48 20.99 -10.15
N ASP A 903 -34.89 21.63 -11.24
CA ASP A 903 -35.22 20.99 -12.52
C ASP A 903 -33.96 20.91 -13.40
N PRO A 904 -33.43 19.70 -13.68
CA PRO A 904 -32.20 19.52 -14.46
C PRO A 904 -32.23 20.27 -15.80
N GLY A 905 -31.23 21.11 -16.02
CA GLY A 905 -31.08 21.89 -17.25
C GLY A 905 -31.99 23.12 -17.37
N ARG A 906 -32.84 23.42 -16.37
CA ARG A 906 -33.68 24.64 -16.34
C ARG A 906 -33.40 25.53 -15.13
N HIS A 907 -33.51 24.97 -13.93
CA HIS A 907 -33.32 25.73 -12.69
C HIS A 907 -32.60 24.90 -11.64
N GLY A 908 -31.57 25.46 -11.02
CA GLY A 908 -30.83 24.85 -9.93
C GLY A 908 -30.89 25.69 -8.66
N LEU A 909 -31.09 25.03 -7.51
CA LEU A 909 -31.02 25.63 -6.18
C LEU A 909 -29.94 24.93 -5.35
N GLY A 910 -28.90 25.66 -4.96
CA GLY A 910 -27.86 25.19 -4.05
C GLY A 910 -28.05 25.71 -2.63
N GLU A 911 -28.04 24.81 -1.65
CA GLU A 911 -28.20 25.15 -0.22
C GLU A 911 -27.07 24.53 0.63
N GLY A 912 -26.78 25.17 1.77
CA GLY A 912 -25.73 24.77 2.71
C GLY A 912 -24.49 25.67 2.67
N PRO A 913 -23.35 25.26 3.26
CA PRO A 913 -23.09 23.91 3.81
C PRO A 913 -23.87 23.60 5.09
N PHE A 914 -24.53 22.43 5.13
CA PHE A 914 -25.20 21.87 6.29
C PHE A 914 -24.30 20.87 7.03
N PRO A 915 -24.48 20.67 8.34
CA PRO A 915 -23.90 19.52 9.04
C PRO A 915 -24.24 18.21 8.32
N MET A 916 -23.32 17.24 8.35
CA MET A 916 -23.43 16.02 7.54
C MET A 916 -24.77 15.28 7.68
N ARG A 917 -25.30 15.14 8.91
CA ARG A 917 -26.60 14.49 9.16
C ARG A 917 -27.76 15.24 8.49
N GLU A 918 -27.81 16.55 8.64
CA GLU A 918 -28.87 17.39 8.09
C GLU A 918 -28.82 17.41 6.56
N GLY A 919 -27.64 17.65 5.99
CA GLY A 919 -27.44 17.66 4.54
C GLY A 919 -27.75 16.30 3.89
N MET A 920 -27.29 15.19 4.49
CA MET A 920 -27.62 13.86 3.97
C MET A 920 -29.10 13.53 4.13
N ASN A 921 -29.76 13.92 5.23
CA ASN A 921 -31.20 13.72 5.37
C ASN A 921 -31.99 14.50 4.31
N ALA A 922 -31.61 15.75 4.02
CA ALA A 922 -32.23 16.55 2.96
C ALA A 922 -32.02 15.90 1.58
N PHE A 923 -30.77 15.52 1.26
CA PHE A 923 -30.43 14.86 0.00
C PHE A 923 -31.17 13.54 -0.20
N LEU A 924 -31.08 12.62 0.77
CA LEU A 924 -31.66 11.28 0.67
C LEU A 924 -33.19 11.31 0.69
N LYS A 925 -33.79 12.29 1.36
CA LYS A 925 -35.25 12.55 1.29
C LYS A 925 -35.69 12.88 -0.12
N MET A 926 -34.95 13.73 -0.83
CA MET A 926 -35.24 14.04 -2.24
C MET A 926 -35.11 12.80 -3.14
N VAL A 927 -34.10 11.95 -2.89
CA VAL A 927 -33.90 10.70 -3.65
C VAL A 927 -34.95 9.62 -3.29
N GLY A 928 -35.56 9.70 -2.11
CA GLY A 928 -36.57 8.76 -1.64
C GLY A 928 -36.01 7.44 -1.11
N ILE A 929 -34.76 7.44 -0.63
CA ILE A 929 -34.06 6.26 -0.09
C ILE A 929 -33.55 6.53 1.31
N SER A 930 -33.54 5.51 2.16
CA SER A 930 -32.89 5.59 3.48
C SER A 930 -31.64 4.72 3.54
N PHE A 931 -30.68 5.16 4.33
CA PHE A 931 -29.45 4.49 4.70
C PHE A 931 -29.43 4.25 6.21
N ARG A 932 -28.78 3.16 6.60
CA ARG A 932 -28.42 2.85 7.98
C ARG A 932 -26.93 2.57 8.08
N ARG A 933 -26.40 2.48 9.30
CA ARG A 933 -25.02 2.01 9.52
C ARG A 933 -25.00 0.49 9.60
N ASP A 934 -24.08 -0.14 8.86
CA ASP A 934 -23.79 -1.56 9.01
C ASP A 934 -23.03 -1.81 10.32
N ALA A 935 -23.43 -2.82 11.10
CA ALA A 935 -22.88 -3.06 12.43
C ALA A 935 -21.40 -3.49 12.42
N ASP A 936 -20.93 -4.13 11.34
CA ASP A 936 -19.58 -4.70 11.28
C ASP A 936 -18.55 -3.68 10.77
N THR A 937 -18.98 -2.80 9.86
CA THR A 937 -18.08 -1.90 9.11
C THR A 937 -18.38 -0.41 9.30
N ASN A 938 -19.49 -0.06 9.96
CA ASN A 938 -20.02 1.30 10.08
C ASN A 938 -20.29 2.00 8.73
N ARG A 939 -20.24 1.26 7.61
CA ARG A 939 -20.52 1.84 6.30
C ARG A 939 -21.98 2.27 6.19
N PRO A 940 -22.28 3.32 5.40
CA PRO A 940 -23.65 3.57 4.97
C PRO A 940 -24.16 2.36 4.20
N ARG A 941 -25.35 1.88 4.54
CA ARG A 941 -26.02 0.77 3.87
C ARG A 941 -27.43 1.17 3.48
N ILE A 942 -27.71 1.13 2.19
CA ILE A 942 -29.04 1.42 1.65
C ILE A 942 -30.06 0.38 2.14
N ASN A 943 -31.23 0.83 2.57
CA ASN A 943 -32.33 -0.06 2.87
C ASN A 943 -33.06 -0.50 1.60
N LYS A 944 -33.49 -1.75 1.56
CA LYS A 944 -34.45 -2.20 0.54
C LYS A 944 -35.73 -1.35 0.65
N LEU A 945 -36.24 -0.93 -0.50
CA LEU A 945 -37.45 -0.11 -0.58
C LEU A 945 -38.61 -0.79 0.14
N ASP A 946 -39.39 0.01 0.85
CA ASP A 946 -40.61 -0.41 1.57
C ASP A 946 -40.39 -1.49 2.65
N SER A 947 -39.12 -1.78 2.95
CA SER A 947 -38.78 -2.60 4.11
C SER A 947 -39.27 -1.93 5.40
N ARG A 948 -39.48 -2.73 6.46
CA ARG A 948 -39.92 -2.21 7.76
C ARG A 948 -39.03 -1.05 8.24
N LEU A 949 -37.71 -1.19 8.11
CA LEU A 949 -36.75 -0.17 8.53
C LEU A 949 -36.78 1.07 7.63
N ASP A 950 -36.91 0.90 6.31
CA ASP A 950 -37.04 2.03 5.38
C ASP A 950 -38.28 2.89 5.70
N ARG A 951 -39.42 2.24 5.96
CA ARG A 951 -40.67 2.94 6.34
C ARG A 951 -40.55 3.67 7.67
N GLN A 952 -39.93 3.04 8.67
CA GLN A 952 -39.70 3.65 9.98
C GLN A 952 -38.81 4.90 9.88
N GLN A 953 -37.67 4.80 9.18
CA GLN A 953 -36.75 5.91 8.95
C GLN A 953 -37.39 7.07 8.19
N LYS A 954 -38.12 6.77 7.11
CA LYS A 954 -38.88 7.77 6.33
C LYS A 954 -39.92 8.49 7.18
N SER A 955 -40.67 7.75 8.02
CA SER A 955 -41.68 8.34 8.90
C SER A 955 -41.09 9.26 9.97
N ALA A 956 -39.87 8.98 10.43
CA ALA A 956 -39.15 9.79 11.40
C ALA A 956 -38.36 10.96 10.78
N GLY A 957 -38.27 11.03 9.44
CA GLY A 957 -37.44 12.00 8.74
C GLY A 957 -35.93 11.73 8.82
N GLU A 958 -35.53 10.54 9.26
CA GLU A 958 -34.13 10.14 9.47
C GLU A 958 -33.66 9.18 8.37
N TYR A 959 -33.15 9.73 7.28
CA TYR A 959 -32.76 9.00 6.08
C TYR A 959 -31.30 8.52 6.10
N TYR A 960 -30.41 9.04 6.95
CA TYR A 960 -28.97 8.69 6.92
C TYR A 960 -28.48 7.90 8.15
N TYR A 961 -29.12 8.07 9.31
CA TYR A 961 -28.82 7.35 10.54
C TYR A 961 -30.05 6.56 11.01
N ALA A 962 -29.81 5.44 11.71
CA ALA A 962 -30.89 4.77 12.40
C ALA A 962 -31.40 5.65 13.55
N ILE A 963 -32.69 5.57 13.84
CA ILE A 963 -33.25 6.11 15.07
C ILE A 963 -32.57 5.33 16.20
N GLU A 964 -31.79 5.99 17.05
CA GLU A 964 -31.32 5.35 18.28
C GLU A 964 -32.57 4.87 19.02
N GLU A 965 -32.71 3.55 19.22
CA GLU A 965 -33.72 3.04 20.13
C GLU A 965 -33.42 3.69 21.48
N ALA A 966 -34.29 4.60 21.90
CA ALA A 966 -34.24 5.17 23.24
C ALA A 966 -34.25 3.98 24.21
N ALA A 967 -33.10 3.73 24.84
CA ALA A 967 -32.94 2.75 25.90
C ALA A 967 -33.75 3.16 27.13
#